data_AF-A0A409XPC9-F1
#
_entry.id   AF-A0A409XPC9-F1
#
_cell.length_a   1.000
_cell.length_b   1.000
_cell.length_c   1.000
_cell.angle_alpha   90.00
_cell.angle_beta   90.00
_cell.angle_gamma   90.00
#
_symmetry.space_group_name_H-M   'P 1'
#
loop_
_entity.id
_entity.type
_entity.pdbx_description
1 polymer ?
#
loop_
_entity_poly.entity_id
_entity_poly.type
_entity_poly.pdbx_seq_one_letter_code
_entity_poly.pdbx_strand_id
1 'polypeptide(L)'
;MATSAYYPKPQRQNGHHRGRLSFSNAPLPVYSSSSAVQEKYAATSRMQQSPWWISVSLRIPGFSTRRLRIFFINPRRLHHFSMSRFGRKRGSFMLCVSILFLMFFVFALAKRFGTHAKRWPGPFTTDPPTLIFRREDLQRIWKWEVTSGHYPSRQRVPEQLRLRSPLENPALPPRRSSHLHQGPYATETRGTGSKRIYLDIQSSPENIAYPPRPVPGSVADLDVVMEHCDFSEKKYVRDCLEVLRVGAGLDNGRRVRRGNMDDWKYIYIEQLSNSSSALIARGLDEDTGPSYRKAQVTITEDPNADPDSGLSKRRGVEWETPPIELSNPISYHPASTAPSQCDPENPRIFHMFWTGPFTDKPYLAILSFLFTQNTGLHLNEYPSNGVCRPQFWLWINPGPAAAVPNPAAVRDMYAQLKSNPWASPFLHPRFKDIIHFKMWNTTEQLDGVPELKDEWRSRDLFNSAGYVIPVPHKLKENRAGAPDENATAYLSTATREDDMINRAGSKSLSSYDRLSVILSDMARFVLCHRFGGIYLDADTIFLRDWEELWGWKGAFAYRWSRLEKYNTAVLHLNKNSALGKFLFRTALKNNLDFHPMTVSKYTKEAYLEGLLMRLPDALFDSAWLITEDHQHMRPPQPFFTSFEQFFDTPSTDSAAPQALGFEGFFRGAYSYHFHNFWWKPFDPARNWPDLGPRFAEGERAARRALRRPETSPKAHLHHSEGDYEDSVEDDRRDLDWATVLKRIFESYVRGERPNMYGEMLRW
;
A
#
# COMPACT_ATOMS: atom_id res chain seq x y z
N MET A 1 10.77 47.66 -21.65
CA MET A 1 10.05 48.02 -22.90
C MET A 1 9.07 46.91 -23.21
N ALA A 2 7.82 47.11 -23.62
CA ALA A 2 6.93 48.27 -23.49
C ALA A 2 5.46 47.77 -23.61
N THR A 3 4.56 48.29 -22.76
CA THR A 3 3.13 48.70 -22.99
C THR A 3 2.23 47.88 -23.95
N SER A 4 0.93 47.63 -23.71
CA SER A 4 -0.15 48.44 -23.10
C SER A 4 -1.31 47.49 -22.72
N ALA A 5 -1.85 47.44 -21.49
CA ALA A 5 -2.81 48.35 -20.83
C ALA A 5 -4.20 48.48 -21.49
N TYR A 6 -5.28 48.14 -20.76
CA TYR A 6 -6.33 49.09 -20.29
C TYR A 6 -7.27 48.46 -19.22
N TYR A 7 -7.61 49.26 -18.20
CA TYR A 7 -8.61 49.03 -17.12
C TYR A 7 -9.91 49.86 -17.47
N PRO A 8 -11.00 50.02 -16.66
CA PRO A 8 -11.16 49.77 -15.21
C PRO A 8 -12.52 49.17 -14.71
N LYS A 9 -12.63 49.01 -13.37
CA LYS A 9 -13.87 48.89 -12.59
C LYS A 9 -14.51 50.29 -12.33
N PRO A 10 -15.62 50.40 -11.57
CA PRO A 10 -15.46 50.82 -10.17
C PRO A 10 -16.40 50.16 -9.14
N GLN A 11 -16.11 50.40 -7.85
CA GLN A 11 -16.90 50.00 -6.65
C GLN A 11 -17.74 51.18 -6.10
N ARG A 12 -18.63 50.89 -5.11
CA ARG A 12 -19.18 51.70 -3.97
C ARG A 12 -20.72 51.65 -3.92
N GLN A 13 -21.43 51.79 -2.79
CA GLN A 13 -21.15 51.66 -1.33
C GLN A 13 -22.48 51.42 -0.56
N ASN A 14 -22.43 51.29 0.77
CA ASN A 14 -23.55 50.93 1.68
C ASN A 14 -24.57 52.07 1.98
N GLY A 15 -25.79 51.74 2.44
CA GLY A 15 -26.60 52.67 3.26
C GLY A 15 -28.10 52.35 3.47
N HIS A 16 -28.49 52.10 4.73
CA HIS A 16 -29.81 52.13 5.42
C HIS A 16 -30.95 53.07 4.87
N HIS A 17 -32.26 52.97 5.15
CA HIS A 17 -33.09 52.17 6.11
C HIS A 17 -34.63 52.23 5.77
N ARG A 18 -35.42 51.26 6.29
CA ARG A 18 -36.89 51.30 6.65
C ARG A 18 -38.00 51.53 5.58
N GLY A 19 -38.99 50.61 5.55
CA GLY A 19 -40.36 50.96 6.02
C GLY A 19 -41.62 50.91 5.11
N ARG A 20 -42.12 49.70 4.76
CA ARG A 20 -43.55 49.23 4.75
C ARG A 20 -44.71 50.02 4.03
N LEU A 21 -45.71 49.24 3.55
CA LEU A 21 -47.06 49.63 3.05
C LEU A 21 -47.09 50.28 1.64
N SER A 22 -48.17 50.27 0.85
CA SER A 22 -49.35 49.38 0.69
C SER A 22 -50.16 49.91 -0.51
N PHE A 23 -50.58 49.10 -1.49
CA PHE A 23 -51.60 49.51 -2.47
C PHE A 23 -52.49 48.35 -2.95
N SER A 24 -53.74 48.69 -3.26
CA SER A 24 -54.87 47.79 -3.53
C SER A 24 -55.83 48.43 -4.54
N ASN A 25 -56.61 47.59 -5.24
CA ASN A 25 -57.74 47.92 -6.14
C ASN A 25 -57.33 48.54 -7.51
N ALA A 26 -58.01 48.38 -8.66
CA ALA A 26 -59.08 47.51 -9.21
C ALA A 26 -59.34 48.05 -10.67
N PRO A 27 -60.51 47.91 -11.36
CA PRO A 27 -60.83 46.76 -12.23
C PRO A 27 -61.51 47.07 -13.62
N LEU A 28 -61.95 46.01 -14.33
CA LEU A 28 -63.01 45.91 -15.41
C LEU A 28 -62.65 46.22 -16.89
N PRO A 29 -63.46 45.79 -17.90
CA PRO A 29 -64.14 44.48 -18.14
C PRO A 29 -63.97 43.94 -19.61
N VAL A 30 -63.87 42.63 -19.91
CA VAL A 30 -64.88 41.55 -20.08
C VAL A 30 -65.94 41.70 -21.20
N TYR A 31 -65.87 40.82 -22.23
CA TYR A 31 -66.95 40.03 -22.88
C TYR A 31 -66.25 38.80 -23.52
N SER A 32 -66.58 37.52 -23.33
CA SER A 32 -67.85 36.75 -23.25
C SER A 32 -68.43 36.31 -24.60
N SER A 33 -68.12 35.07 -25.02
CA SER A 33 -69.04 34.19 -25.75
C SER A 33 -68.64 32.72 -25.52
N SER A 34 -69.64 31.82 -25.48
CA SER A 34 -69.52 30.43 -25.00
C SER A 34 -69.31 29.42 -26.12
N SER A 35 -68.64 28.29 -25.82
CA SER A 35 -68.83 27.06 -26.59
C SER A 35 -69.14 25.87 -25.66
N ALA A 36 -70.24 25.18 -25.93
CA ALA A 36 -70.79 24.09 -25.11
C ALA A 36 -69.91 22.81 -25.06
N VAL A 37 -68.71 22.85 -25.66
CA VAL A 37 -67.75 21.74 -25.65
C VAL A 37 -67.07 21.61 -24.28
N GLN A 38 -66.68 22.73 -23.64
CA GLN A 38 -66.00 22.71 -22.34
C GLN A 38 -66.88 22.16 -21.21
N GLU A 39 -68.20 22.42 -21.25
CA GLU A 39 -69.13 21.95 -20.22
C GLU A 39 -69.33 20.43 -20.25
N LYS A 40 -69.30 19.82 -21.45
CA LYS A 40 -69.39 18.35 -21.62
C LYS A 40 -68.12 17.63 -21.15
N TYR A 41 -66.95 18.24 -21.30
CA TYR A 41 -65.71 17.78 -20.67
C TYR A 41 -65.75 17.95 -19.14
N ALA A 42 -66.28 19.07 -18.63
CA ALA A 42 -66.41 19.31 -17.20
C ALA A 42 -67.35 18.30 -16.50
N ALA A 43 -68.51 17.99 -17.11
CA ALA A 43 -69.46 17.00 -16.59
C ALA A 43 -68.84 15.59 -16.46
N THR A 44 -68.11 15.14 -17.48
CA THR A 44 -67.46 13.82 -17.49
C THR A 44 -66.33 13.72 -16.44
N SER A 45 -65.67 14.84 -16.11
CA SER A 45 -64.56 14.86 -15.13
C SER A 45 -64.98 14.62 -13.67
N ARG A 46 -66.27 14.82 -13.31
CA ARG A 46 -66.75 14.73 -11.91
C ARG A 46 -67.11 13.31 -11.43
N MET A 47 -67.15 12.31 -12.31
CA MET A 47 -67.68 10.96 -11.98
C MET A 47 -66.71 9.77 -12.20
N GLN A 48 -65.40 10.00 -12.39
CA GLN A 48 -64.41 8.92 -12.35
C GLN A 48 -63.27 9.21 -11.36
N GLN A 49 -63.43 8.73 -10.12
CA GLN A 49 -62.30 8.62 -9.20
C GLN A 49 -61.32 7.56 -9.73
N SER A 50 -60.23 7.97 -10.38
CA SER A 50 -59.17 7.06 -10.83
C SER A 50 -58.76 6.10 -9.71
N PRO A 51 -58.60 4.78 -9.93
CA PRO A 51 -58.42 3.81 -8.84
C PRO A 51 -57.13 4.06 -8.05
N TRP A 52 -57.12 3.72 -6.75
CA TRP A 52 -55.91 3.77 -5.91
C TRP A 52 -54.81 2.83 -6.39
N TRP A 53 -55.19 1.73 -7.05
CA TRP A 53 -54.30 0.67 -7.52
C TRP A 53 -54.37 0.54 -9.05
N ILE A 54 -53.21 0.40 -9.68
CA ILE A 54 -53.04 0.10 -11.11
C ILE A 54 -52.43 -1.29 -11.19
N SER A 55 -53.03 -2.22 -11.94
CA SER A 55 -52.44 -3.52 -12.21
C SER A 55 -51.59 -3.46 -13.49
N VAL A 56 -50.33 -3.89 -13.39
CA VAL A 56 -49.43 -4.09 -14.53
C VAL A 56 -49.23 -5.58 -14.70
N SER A 57 -49.51 -6.11 -15.90
CA SER A 57 -49.30 -7.53 -16.20
C SER A 57 -47.94 -7.77 -16.86
N LEU A 58 -47.00 -8.35 -16.13
CA LEU A 58 -45.71 -8.79 -16.68
C LEU A 58 -45.83 -10.20 -17.26
N ARG A 59 -45.14 -10.46 -18.37
CA ARG A 59 -44.97 -11.82 -18.92
C ARG A 59 -43.91 -12.55 -18.10
N ILE A 60 -44.18 -13.79 -17.73
CA ILE A 60 -43.19 -14.64 -17.05
C ILE A 60 -42.29 -15.27 -18.14
N PRO A 61 -40.96 -15.13 -18.09
CA PRO A 61 -40.07 -15.81 -19.02
C PRO A 61 -40.30 -17.33 -19.01
N GLY A 62 -40.41 -17.94 -20.18
CA GLY A 62 -40.64 -19.39 -20.33
C GLY A 62 -42.11 -19.85 -20.38
N PHE A 63 -43.09 -19.02 -19.99
CA PHE A 63 -44.52 -19.41 -20.03
C PHE A 63 -45.37 -18.41 -20.82
N SER A 64 -45.73 -18.76 -22.06
CA SER A 64 -46.42 -17.85 -23.00
C SER A 64 -47.83 -17.44 -22.58
N THR A 65 -48.53 -18.28 -21.80
CA THR A 65 -49.95 -18.10 -21.44
C THR A 65 -50.19 -17.50 -20.04
N ARG A 66 -49.18 -17.49 -19.15
CA ARG A 66 -49.32 -16.97 -17.77
C ARG A 66 -48.70 -15.58 -17.63
N ARG A 67 -49.49 -14.61 -17.15
CA ARG A 67 -49.04 -13.24 -16.83
C ARG A 67 -49.16 -12.97 -15.35
N LEU A 68 -48.11 -12.46 -14.73
CA LEU A 68 -48.12 -12.01 -13.34
C LEU A 68 -48.72 -10.60 -13.27
N ARG A 69 -49.82 -10.41 -12.54
CA ARG A 69 -50.37 -9.08 -12.24
C ARG A 69 -49.71 -8.54 -10.97
N ILE A 70 -48.98 -7.43 -11.10
CA ILE A 70 -48.43 -6.67 -9.98
C ILE A 70 -49.27 -5.40 -9.81
N PHE A 71 -49.66 -5.09 -8.57
CA PHE A 71 -50.45 -3.91 -8.25
C PHE A 71 -49.56 -2.79 -7.71
N PHE A 72 -49.64 -1.61 -8.32
CA PHE A 72 -48.91 -0.40 -7.94
C PHE A 72 -49.89 0.68 -7.48
N ILE A 73 -49.48 1.53 -6.54
CA ILE A 73 -50.28 2.71 -6.14
C ILE A 73 -50.28 3.72 -7.29
N ASN A 74 -51.46 4.23 -7.64
CA ASN A 74 -51.65 5.20 -8.72
C ASN A 74 -50.98 6.55 -8.37
N PRO A 75 -49.90 6.96 -9.08
CA PRO A 75 -49.15 8.17 -8.74
C PRO A 75 -49.99 9.44 -8.94
N ARG A 76 -50.91 9.45 -9.91
CA ARG A 76 -51.81 10.60 -10.15
C ARG A 76 -52.80 10.77 -9.00
N ARG A 77 -53.36 9.68 -8.48
CA ARG A 77 -54.30 9.73 -7.33
C ARG A 77 -53.57 10.12 -6.05
N LEU A 78 -52.37 9.58 -5.81
CA LEU A 78 -51.54 9.92 -4.66
C LEU A 78 -51.13 11.41 -4.66
N HIS A 79 -50.72 11.93 -5.82
CA HIS A 79 -50.40 13.35 -6.00
C HIS A 79 -51.62 14.26 -5.80
N HIS A 80 -52.77 13.92 -6.40
CA HIS A 80 -54.01 14.67 -6.23
C HIS A 80 -54.49 14.65 -4.76
N PHE A 81 -54.42 13.51 -4.09
CA PHE A 81 -54.77 13.38 -2.67
C PHE A 81 -53.90 14.30 -1.81
N SER A 82 -52.57 14.24 -1.94
CA SER A 82 -51.66 15.12 -1.19
C SER A 82 -51.92 16.60 -1.45
N MET A 83 -52.10 16.99 -2.72
CA MET A 83 -52.44 18.37 -3.09
C MET A 83 -53.79 18.83 -2.53
N SER A 84 -54.81 17.97 -2.50
CA SER A 84 -56.13 18.30 -1.96
C SER A 84 -56.15 18.46 -0.44
N ARG A 85 -55.35 17.65 0.29
CA ARG A 85 -55.28 17.67 1.76
C ARG A 85 -54.40 18.79 2.31
N PHE A 86 -53.31 19.12 1.64
CA PHE A 86 -52.27 20.02 2.15
C PHE A 86 -52.04 21.26 1.27
N GLY A 87 -52.78 21.41 0.17
CA GLY A 87 -52.66 22.51 -0.79
C GLY A 87 -51.52 22.31 -1.81
N ARG A 88 -51.60 22.97 -2.97
CA ARG A 88 -50.73 22.71 -4.14
C ARG A 88 -49.22 22.75 -3.83
N LYS A 89 -48.72 23.78 -3.14
CA LYS A 89 -47.28 23.90 -2.84
C LYS A 89 -46.83 22.95 -1.73
N ARG A 90 -47.51 22.94 -0.58
CA ARG A 90 -47.13 22.12 0.59
C ARG A 90 -47.38 20.63 0.37
N GLY A 91 -48.47 20.24 -0.30
CA GLY A 91 -48.79 18.85 -0.63
C GLY A 91 -47.82 18.22 -1.64
N SER A 92 -47.38 18.95 -2.67
CA SER A 92 -46.32 18.46 -3.55
C SER A 92 -44.98 18.33 -2.81
N PHE A 93 -44.63 19.29 -1.94
CA PHE A 93 -43.42 19.19 -1.11
C PHE A 93 -43.46 18.00 -0.15
N MET A 94 -44.56 17.81 0.59
CA MET A 94 -44.73 16.68 1.51
C MET A 94 -44.71 15.33 0.78
N LEU A 95 -45.24 15.25 -0.44
CA LEU A 95 -45.14 14.04 -1.26
C LEU A 95 -43.68 13.74 -1.65
N CYS A 96 -42.93 14.75 -2.11
CA CYS A 96 -41.51 14.58 -2.42
C CYS A 96 -40.70 14.13 -1.19
N VAL A 97 -40.91 14.75 -0.03
CA VAL A 97 -40.28 14.34 1.24
C VAL A 97 -40.67 12.90 1.61
N SER A 98 -41.94 12.50 1.44
CA SER A 98 -42.40 11.14 1.72
C SER A 98 -41.76 10.10 0.78
N ILE A 99 -41.59 10.44 -0.50
CA ILE A 99 -40.92 9.57 -1.48
C ILE A 99 -39.43 9.43 -1.14
N LEU A 100 -38.75 10.55 -0.81
CA LEU A 100 -37.35 10.52 -0.38
C LEU A 100 -37.16 9.69 0.90
N PHE A 101 -38.08 9.82 1.87
CA PHE A 101 -38.07 9.00 3.08
C PHE A 101 -38.29 7.51 2.78
N LEU A 102 -39.23 7.17 1.89
CA LEU A 102 -39.46 5.79 1.46
C LEU A 102 -38.23 5.20 0.74
N MET A 103 -37.60 5.95 -0.17
CA MET A 103 -36.36 5.54 -0.83
C MET A 103 -35.23 5.32 0.18
N PHE A 104 -35.05 6.24 1.13
CA PHE A 104 -34.07 6.11 2.20
C PHE A 104 -34.38 4.90 3.11
N PHE A 105 -35.64 4.64 3.42
CA PHE A 105 -36.07 3.50 4.23
C PHE A 105 -35.82 2.15 3.53
N VAL A 106 -36.10 2.05 2.22
CA VAL A 106 -35.79 0.86 1.41
C VAL A 106 -34.27 0.66 1.32
N PHE A 107 -33.50 1.71 1.04
CA PHE A 107 -32.04 1.69 1.08
C PHE A 107 -31.51 1.26 2.46
N ALA A 108 -32.14 1.72 3.53
CA ALA A 108 -31.77 1.42 4.90
C ALA A 108 -32.03 -0.05 5.29
N LEU A 109 -33.17 -0.60 4.88
CA LEU A 109 -33.47 -2.03 5.01
C LEU A 109 -32.51 -2.87 4.15
N ALA A 110 -32.26 -2.48 2.90
CA ALA A 110 -31.32 -3.17 2.03
C ALA A 110 -29.90 -3.21 2.64
N LYS A 111 -29.40 -2.09 3.18
CA LYS A 111 -28.11 -2.05 3.88
C LYS A 111 -28.10 -2.89 5.16
N ARG A 112 -29.19 -2.87 5.93
CA ARG A 112 -29.30 -3.60 7.20
C ARG A 112 -29.43 -5.11 7.04
N PHE A 113 -30.11 -5.58 6.00
CA PHE A 113 -30.37 -7.02 5.79
C PHE A 113 -29.48 -7.65 4.71
N GLY A 114 -28.86 -6.85 3.82
CA GLY A 114 -27.91 -7.30 2.81
C GLY A 114 -26.43 -7.24 3.23
N THR A 115 -26.10 -6.75 4.44
CA THR A 115 -24.71 -6.75 4.94
C THR A 115 -24.59 -7.51 6.26
N HIS A 116 -23.54 -8.34 6.40
CA HIS A 116 -23.27 -9.10 7.63
C HIS A 116 -23.18 -8.23 8.88
N ALA A 117 -22.72 -6.98 8.73
CA ALA A 117 -22.60 -6.02 9.82
C ALA A 117 -23.95 -5.45 10.32
N LYS A 118 -25.08 -5.76 9.66
CA LYS A 118 -26.47 -5.40 10.04
C LYS A 118 -26.68 -3.92 10.38
N ARG A 119 -26.01 -3.01 9.65
CA ARG A 119 -25.95 -1.56 9.95
C ARG A 119 -27.06 -0.76 9.28
N TRP A 120 -27.66 0.18 10.02
CA TRP A 120 -28.47 1.26 9.45
C TRP A 120 -27.58 2.31 8.75
N PRO A 121 -28.01 2.93 7.63
CA PRO A 121 -27.37 4.14 7.13
C PRO A 121 -27.72 5.35 8.01
N GLY A 122 -26.71 6.13 8.39
CA GLY A 122 -26.92 7.45 8.98
C GLY A 122 -26.83 8.55 7.92
N PRO A 123 -27.45 9.73 8.13
CA PRO A 123 -27.33 10.87 7.21
C PRO A 123 -25.93 11.49 7.17
N PHE A 124 -25.07 11.16 8.14
CA PHE A 124 -23.66 11.52 8.19
C PHE A 124 -22.85 10.25 8.48
N THR A 125 -22.40 9.55 7.45
CA THR A 125 -21.59 8.33 7.61
C THR A 125 -20.12 8.68 7.79
N THR A 126 -19.76 9.18 8.97
CA THR A 126 -18.39 8.95 9.49
C THR A 126 -18.27 7.46 9.84
N ASP A 127 -17.20 6.82 9.36
CA ASP A 127 -16.95 5.42 9.69
C ASP A 127 -16.78 5.25 11.20
N PRO A 128 -17.31 4.17 11.81
CA PRO A 128 -17.31 4.01 13.26
C PRO A 128 -15.88 3.99 13.82
N PRO A 129 -15.62 4.62 14.98
CA PRO A 129 -14.29 4.62 15.58
C PRO A 129 -13.77 3.21 15.84
N THR A 130 -12.46 3.05 15.69
CA THR A 130 -11.71 1.80 15.72
C THR A 130 -10.85 1.65 16.98
N LEU A 131 -10.53 2.77 17.65
CA LEU A 131 -9.66 2.83 18.81
C LEU A 131 -10.15 1.96 19.98
N ILE A 132 -9.22 1.17 20.52
CA ILE A 132 -9.42 0.24 21.65
C ILE A 132 -8.45 0.48 22.82
N PHE A 133 -7.56 1.48 22.76
CA PHE A 133 -6.54 1.76 23.77
C PHE A 133 -6.81 3.07 24.50
N ARG A 134 -6.55 3.10 25.82
CA ARG A 134 -6.61 4.35 26.61
C ARG A 134 -5.38 5.22 26.34
N ARG A 135 -5.46 6.50 26.69
CA ARG A 135 -4.36 7.47 26.56
C ARG A 135 -3.09 6.96 27.25
N GLU A 136 -3.18 6.33 28.42
CA GLU A 136 -2.03 5.77 29.12
C GLU A 136 -1.29 4.71 28.30
N ASP A 137 -2.01 3.81 27.62
CA ASP A 137 -1.41 2.78 26.78
C ASP A 137 -0.74 3.39 25.55
N LEU A 138 -1.36 4.40 24.94
CA LEU A 138 -0.78 5.14 23.80
C LEU A 138 0.51 5.88 24.21
N GLN A 139 0.54 6.47 25.42
CA GLN A 139 1.76 7.06 26.00
C GLN A 139 2.85 6.00 26.25
N ARG A 140 2.47 4.80 26.73
CA ARG A 140 3.40 3.67 26.94
C ARG A 140 3.99 3.17 25.63
N ILE A 141 3.18 3.03 24.58
CA ILE A 141 3.62 2.66 23.22
C ILE A 141 4.64 3.68 22.69
N TRP A 142 4.29 4.98 22.70
CA TRP A 142 5.22 6.05 22.28
C TRP A 142 6.52 6.04 23.08
N LYS A 143 6.44 5.89 24.41
CA LYS A 143 7.63 5.79 25.26
C LYS A 143 8.50 4.60 24.87
N TRP A 144 7.91 3.43 24.63
CA TRP A 144 8.65 2.21 24.29
C TRP A 144 9.37 2.34 22.94
N GLU A 145 8.68 2.79 21.89
CA GLU A 145 9.29 2.97 20.56
C GLU A 145 10.42 4.02 20.59
N VAL A 146 10.17 5.19 21.19
CA VAL A 146 11.17 6.26 21.25
C VAL A 146 12.39 5.84 22.07
N THR A 147 12.20 5.22 23.24
CA THR A 147 13.34 4.80 24.09
C THR A 147 14.09 3.58 23.54
N SER A 148 13.46 2.77 22.67
CA SER A 148 14.13 1.70 21.91
C SER A 148 14.95 2.21 20.72
N GLY A 149 14.91 3.52 20.43
CA GLY A 149 15.55 4.11 19.26
C GLY A 149 14.78 3.87 17.95
N HIS A 150 13.54 3.40 18.01
CA HIS A 150 12.67 3.20 16.85
C HIS A 150 11.98 4.50 16.37
N TYR A 151 12.46 5.66 16.84
CA TYR A 151 12.00 6.96 16.40
C TYR A 151 13.18 7.88 16.03
N PRO A 152 13.96 7.56 14.97
CA PRO A 152 15.05 8.41 14.48
C PRO A 152 14.58 9.72 13.80
N SER A 153 13.36 10.19 14.09
CA SER A 153 12.75 11.40 13.55
C SER A 153 12.69 12.52 14.59
N ARG A 154 12.87 13.77 14.13
CA ARG A 154 12.68 15.01 14.89
C ARG A 154 11.23 15.52 14.83
N GLN A 155 10.32 14.81 14.17
CA GLN A 155 8.89 15.16 14.14
C GLN A 155 8.28 15.18 15.54
N ARG A 156 7.24 15.99 15.72
CA ARG A 156 6.60 16.19 17.03
C ARG A 156 5.67 15.05 17.40
N VAL A 157 5.77 14.61 18.65
CA VAL A 157 4.81 13.73 19.29
C VAL A 157 3.46 14.46 19.44
N PRO A 158 2.32 13.87 19.05
CA PRO A 158 1.02 14.55 19.08
C PRO A 158 0.57 15.05 20.46
N GLU A 159 0.17 16.33 20.55
CA GLU A 159 -0.33 16.97 21.78
C GLU A 159 -1.52 16.24 22.42
N GLN A 160 -2.32 15.53 21.62
CA GLN A 160 -3.50 14.78 22.07
C GLN A 160 -3.15 13.60 22.99
N LEU A 161 -1.88 13.19 23.02
CA LEU A 161 -1.35 12.20 23.94
C LEU A 161 -1.06 12.78 25.34
N ARG A 162 -1.01 14.11 25.49
CA ARG A 162 -0.80 14.81 26.78
C ARG A 162 0.41 14.33 27.58
N LEU A 163 1.57 14.19 26.92
CA LEU A 163 2.80 13.82 27.62
C LEU A 163 3.21 14.92 28.61
N ARG A 164 3.57 14.52 29.84
CA ARG A 164 3.98 15.43 30.92
C ARG A 164 5.45 15.86 30.85
N SER A 165 6.27 15.08 30.15
CA SER A 165 7.71 15.30 29.98
C SER A 165 8.16 14.82 28.60
N PRO A 166 9.19 15.43 28.00
CA PRO A 166 9.79 14.93 26.76
C PRO A 166 10.32 13.51 26.96
N LEU A 167 10.28 12.70 25.90
CA LEU A 167 10.81 11.33 25.89
C LEU A 167 12.29 11.35 25.51
N GLU A 168 13.14 10.63 26.24
CA GLU A 168 14.55 10.45 25.88
C GLU A 168 14.67 9.56 24.63
N ASN A 169 15.41 10.01 23.62
CA ASN A 169 15.50 9.40 22.30
C ASN A 169 16.98 9.13 21.93
N PRO A 170 17.44 7.86 22.01
CA PRO A 170 18.83 7.51 21.72
C PRO A 170 19.16 7.49 20.21
N ALA A 171 18.17 7.62 19.32
CA ALA A 171 18.39 7.69 17.87
C ALA A 171 18.53 9.14 17.35
N LEU A 172 18.53 10.14 18.25
CA LEU A 172 18.78 11.55 17.94
C LEU A 172 19.97 12.10 18.74
N PRO A 173 20.84 12.93 18.16
CA PRO A 173 21.91 13.61 18.89
C PRO A 173 21.36 14.60 19.94
N PRO A 174 22.05 14.80 21.08
CA PRO A 174 21.72 15.85 22.04
C PRO A 174 21.76 17.25 21.42
N ARG A 175 20.64 17.97 21.48
CA ARG A 175 20.58 19.39 21.10
C ARG A 175 20.97 20.32 22.25
N ARG A 176 21.81 21.32 21.95
CA ARG A 176 22.22 22.39 22.88
C ARG A 176 21.10 23.42 23.12
N SER A 177 20.12 23.49 22.22
CA SER A 177 18.97 24.39 22.29
C SER A 177 17.70 23.67 21.85
N SER A 178 16.62 23.85 22.60
CA SER A 178 15.25 23.84 22.08
C SER A 178 14.61 25.18 22.47
N HIS A 179 13.94 25.83 21.53
CA HIS A 179 13.20 27.05 21.86
C HIS A 179 12.12 26.72 22.91
N LEU A 180 11.83 27.68 23.82
CA LEU A 180 10.79 27.48 24.84
C LEU A 180 9.45 27.13 24.18
N HIS A 181 9.05 25.85 24.29
CA HIS A 181 7.74 25.44 23.83
C HIS A 181 6.68 25.94 24.80
N GLN A 182 5.88 26.91 24.35
CA GLN A 182 4.77 27.47 25.12
C GLN A 182 3.52 26.59 24.93
N GLY A 183 3.51 25.44 25.59
CA GLY A 183 2.40 24.49 25.56
C GLY A 183 2.22 23.74 26.88
N PRO A 184 1.00 23.26 27.20
CA PRO A 184 0.71 22.54 28.44
C PRO A 184 1.17 21.07 28.42
N TYR A 185 1.69 20.57 27.29
CA TYR A 185 2.16 19.19 27.11
C TYR A 185 3.47 19.15 26.34
N ALA A 186 4.28 18.12 26.59
CA ALA A 186 5.53 17.88 25.87
C ALA A 186 5.27 17.24 24.50
N THR A 187 5.83 17.83 23.43
CA THR A 187 5.69 17.36 22.04
C THR A 187 7.02 17.01 21.39
N GLU A 188 8.15 17.39 21.98
CA GLU A 188 9.48 17.15 21.44
C GLU A 188 10.17 16.01 22.19
N THR A 189 10.99 15.23 21.49
CA THR A 189 11.84 14.19 22.09
C THR A 189 13.23 14.75 22.36
N ARG A 190 13.85 14.30 23.46
CA ARG A 190 15.18 14.75 23.89
C ARG A 190 16.24 13.78 23.37
N GLY A 191 17.06 14.23 22.43
CA GLY A 191 18.16 13.43 21.88
C GLY A 191 19.20 13.07 22.93
N THR A 192 19.61 11.80 22.96
CA THR A 192 20.67 11.24 23.84
C THR A 192 21.72 10.43 23.08
N GLY A 193 21.59 10.33 21.75
CA GLY A 193 22.36 9.45 20.86
C GLY A 193 23.68 10.01 20.34
N SER A 194 24.20 9.32 19.32
CA SER A 194 25.44 9.67 18.61
C SER A 194 25.27 10.89 17.69
N LYS A 195 26.38 11.53 17.31
CA LYS A 195 26.36 12.64 16.35
C LYS A 195 26.10 12.11 14.94
N ARG A 196 25.16 12.71 14.20
CA ARG A 196 24.95 12.45 12.76
C ARG A 196 26.01 13.18 11.94
N ILE A 197 26.61 12.49 10.98
CA ILE A 197 27.57 13.04 10.02
C ILE A 197 27.07 12.71 8.61
N TYR A 198 26.57 13.72 7.91
CA TYR A 198 26.06 13.58 6.55
C TYR A 198 27.21 13.43 5.56
N LEU A 199 27.08 12.46 4.66
CA LEU A 199 28.10 12.08 3.70
C LEU A 199 27.98 12.88 2.40
N ASP A 200 29.12 13.12 1.74
CA ASP A 200 29.16 13.63 0.37
C ASP A 200 29.47 12.46 -0.58
N ILE A 201 28.43 11.78 -1.05
CA ILE A 201 28.56 10.57 -1.85
C ILE A 201 28.70 10.96 -3.33
N GLN A 202 29.91 10.78 -3.86
CA GLN A 202 30.26 11.05 -5.25
C GLN A 202 31.07 9.89 -5.81
N SER A 203 30.86 9.57 -7.09
CA SER A 203 31.71 8.64 -7.83
C SER A 203 33.13 9.21 -7.96
N SER A 204 34.17 8.42 -7.63
CA SER A 204 35.55 8.82 -7.87
C SER A 204 35.76 9.12 -9.37
N PRO A 205 36.53 10.17 -9.75
CA PRO A 205 36.81 10.50 -11.14
C PRO A 205 37.42 9.36 -11.97
N GLU A 206 38.05 8.38 -11.32
CA GLU A 206 38.63 7.20 -11.97
C GLU A 206 37.58 6.09 -12.24
N ASN A 207 36.47 6.08 -11.50
CA ASN A 207 35.44 5.04 -11.54
C ASN A 207 34.05 5.65 -11.77
N ILE A 208 33.85 6.20 -12.97
CA ILE A 208 32.62 6.89 -13.39
C ILE A 208 31.61 5.94 -14.07
N ALA A 209 32.00 4.72 -14.46
CA ALA A 209 31.11 3.81 -15.20
C ALA A 209 29.85 3.39 -14.41
N TYR A 210 29.98 3.21 -13.09
CA TYR A 210 28.95 2.72 -12.18
C TYR A 210 28.85 3.62 -10.93
N PRO A 211 27.68 3.68 -10.27
CA PRO A 211 27.56 4.37 -8.98
C PRO A 211 28.36 3.64 -7.89
N PRO A 212 28.80 4.35 -6.83
CA PRO A 212 29.37 3.69 -5.66
C PRO A 212 28.29 2.87 -4.92
N ARG A 213 28.70 1.75 -4.30
CA ARG A 213 27.89 1.08 -3.27
C ARG A 213 27.56 2.06 -2.14
N PRO A 214 26.35 2.02 -1.56
CA PRO A 214 26.06 2.71 -0.30
C PRO A 214 27.06 2.33 0.80
N VAL A 215 27.32 3.27 1.71
CA VAL A 215 28.29 3.06 2.79
C VAL A 215 27.71 2.12 3.85
N PRO A 216 28.40 1.02 4.23
CA PRO A 216 27.91 0.11 5.26
C PRO A 216 27.65 0.81 6.60
N GLY A 217 26.47 0.58 7.17
CA GLY A 217 26.01 1.21 8.41
C GLY A 217 25.56 2.66 8.27
N SER A 218 25.40 3.17 7.05
CA SER A 218 24.76 4.47 6.79
C SER A 218 23.25 4.42 6.97
N VAL A 219 22.65 5.59 7.16
CA VAL A 219 21.22 5.79 7.43
C VAL A 219 20.68 6.88 6.52
N ALA A 220 19.53 6.63 5.88
CA ALA A 220 18.74 7.68 5.25
C ALA A 220 17.97 8.47 6.33
N ASP A 221 18.25 9.77 6.47
CA ASP A 221 17.45 10.68 7.29
C ASP A 221 16.12 10.96 6.59
N LEU A 222 15.08 10.20 6.96
CA LEU A 222 13.78 10.31 6.31
C LEU A 222 13.07 11.64 6.62
N ASP A 223 13.49 12.40 7.63
CA ASP A 223 13.00 13.78 7.81
C ASP A 223 13.47 14.66 6.63
N VAL A 224 14.76 14.62 6.29
CA VAL A 224 15.35 15.37 5.16
C VAL A 224 14.77 14.89 3.82
N VAL A 225 14.51 13.59 3.67
CA VAL A 225 13.80 13.08 2.48
C VAL A 225 12.39 13.68 2.41
N MET A 226 11.63 13.70 3.50
CA MET A 226 10.27 14.24 3.52
C MET A 226 10.21 15.75 3.22
N GLU A 227 11.20 16.53 3.64
CA GLU A 227 11.30 17.96 3.28
C GLU A 227 11.27 18.21 1.75
N HIS A 228 11.81 17.28 0.96
CA HIS A 228 11.82 17.37 -0.52
C HIS A 228 10.75 16.51 -1.20
N CYS A 229 10.14 15.57 -0.48
CA CYS A 229 9.31 14.51 -1.06
C CYS A 229 7.86 14.45 -0.53
N ASP A 230 7.42 15.24 0.47
CA ASP A 230 6.03 15.17 0.93
C ASP A 230 5.02 15.78 -0.07
N PHE A 231 4.25 14.92 -0.71
CA PHE A 231 3.21 15.32 -1.68
C PHE A 231 2.02 16.04 -1.04
N SER A 232 1.78 15.91 0.28
CA SER A 232 0.81 16.76 1.00
C SER A 232 1.26 18.23 1.00
N GLU A 233 2.55 18.51 0.91
CA GLU A 233 3.13 19.86 0.73
C GLU A 233 3.29 20.27 -0.74
N LYS A 234 2.70 19.53 -1.69
CA LYS A 234 2.78 19.78 -3.15
C LYS A 234 4.19 19.65 -3.75
N LYS A 235 5.08 18.86 -3.14
CA LYS A 235 6.36 18.45 -3.74
C LYS A 235 6.10 17.50 -4.93
N TYR A 236 7.06 17.37 -5.85
CA TYR A 236 6.92 16.55 -7.07
C TYR A 236 7.72 15.25 -6.99
N VAL A 237 7.18 14.14 -7.52
CA VAL A 237 7.89 12.85 -7.63
C VAL A 237 9.22 13.02 -8.37
N ARG A 238 9.20 13.72 -9.52
CA ARG A 238 10.39 13.99 -10.33
C ARG A 238 11.51 14.71 -9.55
N ASP A 239 11.13 15.66 -8.71
CA ASP A 239 12.07 16.50 -7.96
C ASP A 239 12.63 15.73 -6.75
N CYS A 240 11.78 14.95 -6.08
CA CYS A 240 12.19 13.98 -5.06
C CYS A 240 13.19 12.93 -5.63
N LEU A 241 12.91 12.36 -6.80
CA LEU A 241 13.83 11.43 -7.47
C LEU A 241 15.19 12.08 -7.80
N GLU A 242 15.21 13.36 -8.16
CA GLU A 242 16.47 14.10 -8.35
C GLU A 242 17.26 14.23 -7.04
N VAL A 243 16.62 14.58 -5.93
CA VAL A 243 17.27 14.62 -4.60
C VAL A 243 17.78 13.24 -4.21
N LEU A 244 16.95 12.20 -4.33
CA LEU A 244 17.32 10.82 -4.00
C LEU A 244 18.51 10.32 -4.83
N ARG A 245 18.50 10.58 -6.14
CA ARG A 245 19.57 10.22 -7.09
C ARG A 245 20.88 10.96 -6.78
N VAL A 246 20.83 12.27 -6.55
CA VAL A 246 22.02 13.10 -6.33
C VAL A 246 22.61 12.86 -4.94
N GLY A 247 21.79 12.79 -3.89
CA GLY A 247 22.25 12.54 -2.53
C GLY A 247 22.95 11.19 -2.35
N ALA A 248 22.51 10.15 -3.08
CA ALA A 248 23.10 8.81 -3.04
C ALA A 248 24.19 8.54 -4.10
N GLY A 249 24.69 9.56 -4.81
CA GLY A 249 25.77 9.37 -5.80
C GLY A 249 25.37 8.59 -7.07
N LEU A 250 24.07 8.37 -7.30
CA LEU A 250 23.53 7.45 -8.31
C LEU A 250 23.55 8.00 -9.75
N ASP A 251 24.37 9.01 -10.02
CA ASP A 251 24.43 9.71 -11.31
C ASP A 251 25.79 9.72 -11.98
N ASN A 252 26.72 8.90 -11.48
CA ASN A 252 27.88 8.41 -12.23
C ASN A 252 28.67 9.58 -12.86
N GLY A 253 28.96 10.63 -12.08
CA GLY A 253 29.65 11.84 -12.52
C GLY A 253 28.91 12.72 -13.56
N ARG A 254 27.74 12.33 -14.06
CA ARG A 254 26.97 13.03 -15.12
C ARG A 254 26.23 14.27 -14.60
N ARG A 255 26.68 14.86 -13.49
CA ARG A 255 26.12 16.08 -12.90
C ARG A 255 26.43 17.29 -13.78
N VAL A 256 25.39 17.96 -14.25
CA VAL A 256 25.54 19.35 -14.70
C VAL A 256 25.78 20.21 -13.46
N ARG A 257 26.79 21.09 -13.51
CA ARG A 257 27.16 21.97 -12.39
C ARG A 257 25.96 22.83 -11.95
N ARG A 258 25.54 22.68 -10.70
CA ARG A 258 24.51 23.49 -10.03
C ARG A 258 25.13 24.32 -8.90
N GLY A 259 24.27 25.04 -8.15
CA GLY A 259 24.66 25.76 -6.92
C GLY A 259 24.96 24.81 -5.75
N ASN A 260 24.90 25.32 -4.52
CA ASN A 260 25.03 24.45 -3.35
C ASN A 260 23.87 23.44 -3.29
N MET A 261 24.17 22.20 -2.90
CA MET A 261 23.24 21.09 -2.73
C MET A 261 23.46 20.38 -1.38
N ASP A 262 24.10 21.03 -0.41
CA ASP A 262 24.28 20.47 0.95
C ASP A 262 22.94 20.05 1.58
N ASP A 263 21.86 20.81 1.35
CA ASP A 263 20.50 20.52 1.84
C ASP A 263 19.86 19.27 1.19
N TRP A 264 20.54 18.63 0.23
CA TRP A 264 20.13 17.36 -0.39
C TRP A 264 20.89 16.15 0.19
N LYS A 265 21.80 16.36 1.14
CA LYS A 265 22.55 15.29 1.82
C LYS A 265 21.68 14.67 2.92
N TYR A 266 20.89 13.67 2.55
CA TYR A 266 20.04 12.93 3.49
C TYR A 266 20.73 11.70 4.11
N ILE A 267 21.88 11.25 3.59
CA ILE A 267 22.55 10.03 4.07
C ILE A 267 23.61 10.39 5.11
N TYR A 268 23.54 9.77 6.29
CA TYR A 268 24.49 9.99 7.38
C TYR A 268 25.05 8.71 7.97
N ILE A 269 26.17 8.83 8.68
CA ILE A 269 26.67 7.85 9.64
C ILE A 269 26.63 8.41 11.05
N GLU A 270 26.55 7.53 12.04
CA GLU A 270 26.59 7.90 13.45
C GLU A 270 28.01 7.80 14.00
N GLN A 271 28.53 8.87 14.58
CA GLN A 271 29.84 8.89 15.23
C GLN A 271 29.71 9.00 16.76
N LEU A 272 30.35 8.06 17.46
CA LEU A 272 30.50 8.08 18.91
C LEU A 272 31.33 9.31 19.34
N SER A 273 30.89 9.97 20.41
CA SER A 273 31.40 11.28 20.84
C SER A 273 32.90 11.35 21.18
N ASN A 274 33.56 10.20 21.37
CA ASN A 274 34.95 10.12 21.81
C ASN A 274 35.95 9.95 20.64
N SER A 275 35.48 9.81 19.39
CA SER A 275 36.35 9.65 18.22
C SER A 275 36.85 11.01 17.72
N SER A 276 38.08 11.37 18.06
CA SER A 276 38.75 12.60 17.61
C SER A 276 39.31 12.48 16.18
N SER A 277 38.41 12.42 15.19
CA SER A 277 38.74 12.44 13.76
C SER A 277 38.27 13.74 13.10
N ALA A 278 39.19 14.70 12.94
CA ALA A 278 38.94 15.98 12.29
C ALA A 278 38.87 15.85 10.76
N LEU A 279 37.84 15.20 10.24
CA LEU A 279 37.48 15.23 8.83
C LEU A 279 36.25 16.11 8.61
N ILE A 280 36.27 16.85 7.50
CA ILE A 280 35.48 18.07 7.32
C ILE A 280 34.02 17.71 7.01
N ALA A 281 33.17 17.76 8.03
CA ALA A 281 31.72 17.77 7.90
C ALA A 281 31.12 18.83 8.83
N ARG A 282 30.55 19.89 8.25
CA ARG A 282 29.72 20.85 9.00
C ARG A 282 28.52 20.10 9.56
N GLY A 283 28.36 20.12 10.88
CA GLY A 283 27.12 19.64 11.47
C GLY A 283 26.01 20.65 11.19
N LEU A 284 24.93 20.22 10.53
CA LEU A 284 23.67 20.97 10.47
C LEU A 284 23.04 21.21 11.86
N ASP A 285 23.61 20.61 12.91
CA ASP A 285 23.22 20.78 14.32
C ASP A 285 24.05 21.84 15.09
N GLU A 286 24.97 22.61 14.47
CA GLU A 286 25.69 23.72 15.14
C GLU A 286 24.88 25.04 15.14
N ASP A 287 23.85 25.08 15.98
CA ASP A 287 23.09 26.31 16.25
C ASP A 287 23.71 27.11 17.42
N THR A 288 24.16 28.33 17.16
CA THR A 288 24.91 29.16 18.12
C THR A 288 24.00 30.06 18.95
N GLY A 289 23.46 29.53 20.06
CA GLY A 289 22.59 30.27 20.99
C GLY A 289 22.98 30.13 22.48
N PRO A 290 22.58 31.08 23.35
CA PRO A 290 22.92 31.06 24.78
C PRO A 290 22.12 30.03 25.61
N SER A 291 22.58 29.81 26.84
CA SER A 291 22.32 28.60 27.64
C SER A 291 20.88 28.35 28.13
N TYR A 292 20.60 27.07 28.39
CA TYR A 292 19.36 26.46 28.89
C TYR A 292 18.67 27.25 30.04
N ARG A 293 17.34 27.40 29.93
CA ARG A 293 16.43 27.47 31.09
C ARG A 293 15.51 26.25 31.05
N LYS A 294 15.32 25.55 32.18
CA LYS A 294 14.29 24.50 32.29
C LYS A 294 12.92 25.12 32.03
N ALA A 295 12.27 24.76 30.93
CA ALA A 295 10.87 25.09 30.71
C ALA A 295 10.02 24.34 31.76
N GLN A 296 9.36 25.06 32.66
CA GLN A 296 8.31 24.48 33.49
C GLN A 296 7.03 24.42 32.66
N VAL A 297 6.56 23.20 32.39
CA VAL A 297 5.24 22.98 31.81
C VAL A 297 4.21 23.25 32.91
N THR A 298 3.53 24.40 32.82
CA THR A 298 2.50 24.78 33.79
C THR A 298 1.20 24.04 33.46
N ILE A 299 1.01 22.87 34.06
CA ILE A 299 -0.18 22.04 33.85
C ILE A 299 -1.35 22.61 34.65
N THR A 300 -2.33 23.19 33.97
CA THR A 300 -3.66 23.52 34.53
C THR A 300 -4.68 22.47 34.06
N GLU A 301 -4.59 21.26 34.61
CA GLU A 301 -5.61 20.22 34.42
C GLU A 301 -6.67 20.31 35.54
N ASP A 302 -7.95 20.25 35.18
CA ASP A 302 -9.04 19.98 36.13
C ASP A 302 -8.93 18.51 36.57
N PRO A 303 -8.72 18.21 37.87
CA PRO A 303 -8.55 16.84 38.34
C PRO A 303 -9.81 15.96 38.18
N ASN A 304 -10.97 16.54 37.82
CA ASN A 304 -12.20 15.81 37.53
C ASN A 304 -12.42 15.54 36.03
N ALA A 305 -11.54 16.02 35.14
CA ALA A 305 -11.69 15.80 33.71
C ALA A 305 -11.34 14.34 33.31
N ASP A 306 -12.13 13.77 32.40
CA ASP A 306 -11.88 12.43 31.86
C ASP A 306 -10.46 12.32 31.26
N PRO A 307 -9.59 11.42 31.76
CA PRO A 307 -8.21 11.27 31.29
C PRO A 307 -8.10 10.76 29.86
N ASP A 308 -9.18 10.21 29.27
CA ASP A 308 -9.26 9.82 27.86
C ASP A 308 -9.96 10.89 26.98
N SER A 309 -10.36 12.04 27.56
CA SER A 309 -11.07 13.11 26.86
C SER A 309 -10.35 13.56 25.57
N GLY A 310 -11.09 13.55 24.45
CA GLY A 310 -10.61 13.76 23.08
C GLY A 310 -10.42 12.48 22.28
N LEU A 311 -10.31 11.30 22.92
CA LEU A 311 -10.24 10.01 22.25
C LEU A 311 -11.65 9.48 21.92
N SER A 312 -11.81 8.88 20.73
CA SER A 312 -13.09 8.30 20.29
C SER A 312 -13.03 6.77 20.38
N LYS A 313 -13.53 6.20 21.49
CA LYS A 313 -13.58 4.74 21.67
C LYS A 313 -14.49 4.06 20.63
N ARG A 314 -14.09 2.89 20.15
CA ARG A 314 -15.00 1.99 19.41
C ARG A 314 -16.23 1.60 20.25
N ARG A 315 -17.40 1.72 19.63
CA ARG A 315 -18.70 1.37 20.22
C ARG A 315 -18.89 -0.14 20.34
N GLY A 316 -19.43 -0.60 21.46
CA GLY A 316 -19.78 -2.01 21.69
C GLY A 316 -18.59 -2.94 21.91
N VAL A 317 -17.40 -2.38 22.20
CA VAL A 317 -16.17 -3.14 22.49
C VAL A 317 -15.54 -2.56 23.77
N GLU A 318 -14.95 -3.41 24.59
CA GLU A 318 -14.24 -2.99 25.79
C GLU A 318 -12.86 -2.41 25.45
N TRP A 319 -12.32 -1.59 26.35
CA TRP A 319 -10.93 -1.11 26.21
C TRP A 319 -10.00 -2.34 26.24
N GLU A 320 -8.80 -2.23 25.67
CA GLU A 320 -7.73 -3.17 25.99
C GLU A 320 -7.41 -3.07 27.48
N THR A 321 -7.05 -4.20 28.09
CA THR A 321 -6.76 -4.28 29.52
C THR A 321 -5.56 -3.39 29.83
N PRO A 322 -5.72 -2.29 30.57
CA PRO A 322 -4.62 -1.41 30.89
C PRO A 322 -3.94 -1.86 32.20
N PRO A 323 -2.62 -1.66 32.35
CA PRO A 323 -1.72 -1.14 31.32
C PRO A 323 -1.35 -2.20 30.28
N ILE A 324 -1.14 -1.77 29.04
CA ILE A 324 -0.56 -2.62 27.99
C ILE A 324 0.76 -3.25 28.46
N GLU A 325 0.81 -4.59 28.44
CA GLU A 325 2.02 -5.35 28.72
C GLU A 325 3.04 -5.15 27.58
N LEU A 326 4.20 -4.60 27.90
CA LEU A 326 5.31 -4.41 26.98
C LEU A 326 6.58 -5.02 27.57
N SER A 327 7.48 -5.49 26.69
CA SER A 327 8.84 -5.86 27.07
C SER A 327 9.62 -4.63 27.55
N ASN A 328 10.81 -4.85 28.13
CA ASN A 328 11.75 -3.73 28.33
C ASN A 328 12.12 -3.11 26.97
N PRO A 329 12.30 -1.78 26.87
CA PRO A 329 12.82 -1.14 25.66
C PRO A 329 14.16 -1.73 25.23
N ILE A 330 14.38 -1.78 23.91
CA ILE A 330 15.60 -2.32 23.31
C ILE A 330 16.76 -1.35 23.53
N SER A 331 17.99 -1.86 23.71
CA SER A 331 19.18 -1.01 23.78
C SER A 331 19.57 -0.57 22.37
N TYR A 332 19.57 0.74 22.13
CA TYR A 332 19.97 1.29 20.84
C TYR A 332 21.48 1.22 20.63
N HIS A 333 21.89 0.65 19.49
CA HIS A 333 23.29 0.50 19.11
C HIS A 333 23.53 1.06 17.69
N PRO A 334 24.39 2.10 17.54
CA PRO A 334 24.77 2.62 16.24
C PRO A 334 25.45 1.56 15.36
N ALA A 335 25.02 1.45 14.10
CA ALA A 335 25.54 0.46 13.15
C ALA A 335 27.06 0.60 12.89
N SER A 336 27.60 1.81 13.08
CA SER A 336 29.04 2.11 13.01
C SER A 336 29.88 1.42 14.09
N THR A 337 29.26 0.93 15.17
CA THR A 337 29.96 0.27 16.28
C THR A 337 30.39 -1.16 15.94
N ALA A 338 29.61 -1.85 15.10
CA ALA A 338 29.85 -3.25 14.71
C ALA A 338 29.36 -3.54 13.27
N PRO A 339 29.88 -2.86 12.24
CA PRO A 339 29.35 -2.93 10.87
C PRO A 339 29.48 -4.30 10.20
N SER A 340 30.35 -5.17 10.72
CA SER A 340 30.54 -6.56 10.28
C SER A 340 29.58 -7.56 10.95
N GLN A 341 28.78 -7.13 11.93
CA GLN A 341 27.82 -7.98 12.63
C GLN A 341 26.39 -7.62 12.20
N CYS A 342 25.62 -8.62 11.78
CA CYS A 342 24.18 -8.44 11.61
C CYS A 342 23.52 -8.19 12.97
N ASP A 343 22.79 -7.08 13.08
CA ASP A 343 21.94 -6.76 14.22
C ASP A 343 20.74 -7.75 14.27
N PRO A 344 20.59 -8.55 15.35
CA PRO A 344 19.49 -9.52 15.47
C PRO A 344 18.12 -8.88 15.74
N GLU A 345 18.09 -7.63 16.23
CA GLU A 345 16.84 -6.89 16.46
C GLU A 345 16.39 -6.13 15.21
N ASN A 346 17.35 -5.75 14.33
CA ASN A 346 17.09 -5.11 13.04
C ASN A 346 17.67 -5.92 11.85
N PRO A 347 17.14 -7.13 11.60
CA PRO A 347 17.68 -8.02 10.58
C PRO A 347 17.36 -7.54 9.16
N ARG A 348 18.35 -7.70 8.26
CA ARG A 348 18.24 -7.31 6.84
C ARG A 348 17.49 -8.36 6.02
N ILE A 349 16.23 -8.62 6.39
CA ILE A 349 15.40 -9.62 5.73
C ILE A 349 14.30 -8.93 4.93
N PHE A 350 14.29 -9.19 3.63
CA PHE A 350 13.13 -8.95 2.79
C PHE A 350 12.16 -10.12 2.89
N HIS A 351 10.90 -9.82 3.15
CA HIS A 351 9.81 -10.78 3.15
C HIS A 351 8.92 -10.56 1.92
N MET A 352 8.54 -11.64 1.26
CA MET A 352 7.53 -11.60 0.20
C MET A 352 6.59 -12.79 0.38
N PHE A 353 5.29 -12.58 0.20
CA PHE A 353 4.28 -13.64 0.24
C PHE A 353 3.83 -13.99 -1.18
N TRP A 354 3.72 -15.29 -1.48
CA TRP A 354 3.25 -15.81 -2.75
C TRP A 354 2.30 -16.99 -2.56
N THR A 355 1.22 -17.03 -3.35
CA THR A 355 0.26 -18.14 -3.34
C THR A 355 0.17 -18.77 -4.72
N GLY A 356 0.23 -20.10 -4.77
CA GLY A 356 0.15 -20.88 -6.01
C GLY A 356 1.51 -21.16 -6.67
N PRO A 357 1.50 -21.60 -7.95
CA PRO A 357 2.72 -22.00 -8.63
C PRO A 357 3.68 -20.81 -8.78
N PHE A 358 4.98 -21.07 -8.68
CA PHE A 358 6.01 -20.06 -8.92
C PHE A 358 6.03 -19.67 -10.41
N THR A 359 6.04 -18.38 -10.71
CA THR A 359 5.98 -17.82 -12.08
C THR A 359 7.09 -16.80 -12.32
N ASP A 360 7.01 -16.09 -13.45
CA ASP A 360 7.87 -14.95 -13.77
C ASP A 360 7.79 -13.81 -12.73
N LYS A 361 6.71 -13.70 -11.93
CA LYS A 361 6.53 -12.64 -10.92
C LYS A 361 7.54 -12.74 -9.75
N PRO A 362 7.55 -13.81 -8.93
CA PRO A 362 8.58 -13.97 -7.90
C PRO A 362 9.98 -14.19 -8.50
N TYR A 363 10.08 -14.71 -9.73
CA TYR A 363 11.35 -14.79 -10.47
C TYR A 363 11.99 -13.42 -10.69
N LEU A 364 11.24 -12.43 -11.21
CA LEU A 364 11.73 -11.07 -11.43
C LEU A 364 12.04 -10.33 -10.12
N ALA A 365 11.25 -10.55 -9.07
CA ALA A 365 11.53 -9.98 -7.74
C ALA A 365 12.89 -10.47 -7.21
N ILE A 366 13.17 -11.77 -7.31
CA ILE A 366 14.47 -12.36 -6.93
C ILE A 366 15.60 -11.85 -7.85
N LEU A 367 15.40 -11.80 -9.16
CA LEU A 367 16.44 -11.32 -10.08
C LEU A 367 16.81 -9.85 -9.83
N SER A 368 15.83 -8.97 -9.58
CA SER A 368 16.10 -7.57 -9.25
C SER A 368 16.75 -7.41 -7.86
N PHE A 369 16.40 -8.25 -6.89
CA PHE A 369 17.13 -8.36 -5.61
C PHE A 369 18.62 -8.71 -5.83
N LEU A 370 18.90 -9.74 -6.63
CA LEU A 370 20.28 -10.14 -6.96
C LEU A 370 21.06 -9.06 -7.71
N PHE A 371 20.40 -8.30 -8.59
CA PHE A 371 21.00 -7.24 -9.40
C PHE A 371 21.29 -5.92 -8.64
N THR A 372 20.65 -5.69 -7.49
CA THR A 372 20.77 -4.41 -6.76
C THR A 372 21.40 -4.56 -5.39
N GLN A 373 20.99 -5.54 -4.58
CA GLN A 373 21.40 -5.61 -3.17
C GLN A 373 22.86 -6.06 -2.99
N ASN A 374 23.46 -5.76 -1.83
CA ASN A 374 24.82 -6.23 -1.48
C ASN A 374 24.84 -7.72 -1.09
N THR A 375 24.55 -8.58 -2.07
CA THR A 375 24.48 -10.04 -1.90
C THR A 375 25.84 -10.71 -1.76
N GLY A 376 26.94 -10.02 -2.07
CA GLY A 376 28.30 -10.56 -2.05
C GLY A 376 28.64 -11.56 -3.15
N LEU A 377 27.76 -11.72 -4.15
CA LEU A 377 27.90 -12.72 -5.22
C LEU A 377 29.07 -12.48 -6.20
N HIS A 378 29.74 -11.34 -6.10
CA HIS A 378 30.97 -11.05 -6.82
C HIS A 378 32.24 -11.61 -6.15
N LEU A 379 32.14 -12.12 -4.93
CA LEU A 379 33.23 -12.74 -4.17
C LEU A 379 33.13 -14.27 -4.28
N ASN A 380 34.25 -14.97 -4.48
CA ASN A 380 34.23 -16.45 -4.54
C ASN A 380 33.62 -17.04 -3.25
N GLU A 381 34.11 -16.58 -2.10
CA GLU A 381 33.60 -16.88 -0.76
C GLU A 381 33.26 -15.58 -0.04
N TYR A 382 32.23 -15.60 0.81
CA TYR A 382 31.87 -14.41 1.57
C TYR A 382 32.72 -14.31 2.85
N PRO A 383 33.39 -13.18 3.12
CA PRO A 383 34.26 -13.04 4.29
C PRO A 383 33.47 -13.10 5.59
N SER A 384 34.03 -13.74 6.62
CA SER A 384 33.42 -13.87 7.95
C SER A 384 33.27 -12.53 8.69
N ASN A 385 34.08 -11.54 8.33
CA ASN A 385 33.99 -10.15 8.77
C ASN A 385 33.37 -9.22 7.70
N GLY A 386 32.63 -9.78 6.73
CA GLY A 386 31.93 -9.01 5.72
C GLY A 386 30.76 -8.18 6.29
N VAL A 387 30.20 -7.33 5.44
CA VAL A 387 29.01 -6.53 5.77
C VAL A 387 27.82 -7.46 6.02
N CYS A 388 26.84 -7.04 6.81
CA CYS A 388 25.62 -7.83 6.98
C CYS A 388 24.88 -7.99 5.63
N ARG A 389 24.88 -9.22 5.08
CA ARG A 389 24.21 -9.56 3.82
C ARG A 389 22.68 -9.47 3.98
N PRO A 390 21.96 -8.80 3.07
CA PRO A 390 20.51 -8.89 3.03
C PRO A 390 20.08 -10.28 2.54
N GLN A 391 18.95 -10.74 3.05
CA GLN A 391 18.32 -12.03 2.70
C GLN A 391 16.94 -11.80 2.11
N PHE A 392 16.54 -12.64 1.16
CA PHE A 392 15.22 -12.66 0.56
C PHE A 392 14.47 -13.92 1.00
N TRP A 393 13.43 -13.76 1.82
CA TRP A 393 12.59 -14.84 2.34
C TRP A 393 11.25 -14.84 1.61
N LEU A 394 11.09 -15.80 0.68
CA LEU A 394 9.83 -16.01 -0.04
C LEU A 394 8.96 -17.01 0.70
N TRP A 395 7.84 -16.54 1.22
CA TRP A 395 6.83 -17.32 1.92
C TRP A 395 5.79 -17.83 0.93
N ILE A 396 5.81 -19.13 0.67
CA ILE A 396 4.96 -19.80 -0.32
C ILE A 396 3.80 -20.49 0.40
N ASN A 397 2.58 -20.11 0.03
CA ASN A 397 1.40 -20.96 0.23
C ASN A 397 1.19 -21.82 -1.03
N PRO A 398 1.44 -23.14 -0.98
CA PRO A 398 1.36 -24.00 -2.18
C PRO A 398 -0.08 -24.31 -2.61
N GLY A 399 -1.07 -24.07 -1.75
CA GLY A 399 -2.50 -24.25 -2.05
C GLY A 399 -3.25 -22.93 -2.06
N PRO A 400 -4.58 -22.95 -2.25
CA PRO A 400 -5.43 -21.77 -2.11
C PRO A 400 -5.29 -21.10 -0.74
N ALA A 401 -5.56 -19.80 -0.65
CA ALA A 401 -5.39 -19.02 0.59
C ALA A 401 -6.15 -19.57 1.82
N ALA A 402 -7.25 -20.31 1.59
CA ALA A 402 -8.06 -20.93 2.64
C ALA A 402 -7.64 -22.37 3.01
N ALA A 403 -6.65 -22.96 2.34
CA ALA A 403 -6.25 -24.34 2.56
C ALA A 403 -5.37 -24.51 3.81
N VAL A 404 -5.54 -25.64 4.52
CA VAL A 404 -4.67 -26.04 5.63
C VAL A 404 -3.52 -26.89 5.08
N PRO A 405 -2.24 -26.58 5.35
CA PRO A 405 -1.11 -27.38 4.87
C PRO A 405 -1.15 -28.83 5.36
N ASN A 406 -0.80 -29.77 4.49
CA ASN A 406 -0.62 -31.18 4.87
C ASN A 406 0.72 -31.40 5.62
N PRO A 407 0.93 -32.51 6.34
CA PRO A 407 2.20 -32.77 7.04
C PRO A 407 3.43 -32.90 6.12
N ALA A 408 3.23 -33.13 4.82
CA ALA A 408 4.28 -33.23 3.82
C ALA A 408 4.59 -31.89 3.12
N ALA A 409 3.89 -30.79 3.47
CA ALA A 409 3.79 -29.60 2.62
C ALA A 409 5.15 -28.96 2.33
N VAL A 410 6.09 -29.00 3.27
CA VAL A 410 7.46 -28.51 3.07
C VAL A 410 8.20 -29.33 2.00
N ARG A 411 8.13 -30.67 2.08
CA ARG A 411 8.75 -31.57 1.10
C ARG A 411 8.11 -31.40 -0.27
N ASP A 412 6.78 -31.35 -0.31
CA ASP A 412 6.01 -31.25 -1.54
C ASP A 412 6.23 -29.87 -2.21
N MET A 413 6.33 -28.79 -1.42
CA MET A 413 6.76 -27.46 -1.89
C MET A 413 8.15 -27.48 -2.51
N TYR A 414 9.16 -28.07 -1.85
CA TYR A 414 10.51 -28.18 -2.42
C TYR A 414 10.56 -29.07 -3.66
N ALA A 415 9.75 -30.12 -3.74
CA ALA A 415 9.60 -30.93 -4.95
C ALA A 415 9.03 -30.10 -6.12
N GLN A 416 7.99 -29.31 -5.86
CA GLN A 416 7.42 -28.38 -6.85
C GLN A 416 8.46 -27.34 -7.30
N LEU A 417 9.15 -26.68 -6.37
CA LEU A 417 10.22 -25.71 -6.67
C LEU A 417 11.34 -26.33 -7.54
N LYS A 418 11.76 -27.57 -7.23
CA LYS A 418 12.78 -28.28 -8.02
C LYS A 418 12.30 -28.63 -9.43
N SER A 419 11.02 -28.96 -9.59
CA SER A 419 10.42 -29.28 -10.90
C SER A 419 10.04 -28.06 -11.76
N ASN A 420 9.91 -26.88 -11.14
CA ASN A 420 9.45 -25.67 -11.81
C ASN A 420 10.64 -24.90 -12.43
N PRO A 421 10.66 -24.68 -13.76
CA PRO A 421 11.74 -23.96 -14.44
C PRO A 421 12.07 -22.59 -13.84
N TRP A 422 11.07 -21.83 -13.43
CA TRP A 422 11.24 -20.48 -12.90
C TRP A 422 11.89 -20.46 -11.51
N ALA A 423 11.68 -21.51 -10.71
CA ALA A 423 12.13 -21.57 -9.32
C ALA A 423 13.44 -22.33 -9.14
N SER A 424 13.65 -23.40 -9.92
CA SER A 424 14.77 -24.31 -9.74
C SER A 424 16.17 -23.67 -9.81
N PRO A 425 16.44 -22.59 -10.58
CA PRO A 425 17.75 -21.93 -10.59
C PRO A 425 18.16 -21.38 -9.22
N PHE A 426 17.19 -20.91 -8.42
CA PHE A 426 17.45 -20.33 -7.10
C PHE A 426 17.68 -21.38 -6.01
N LEU A 427 17.49 -22.66 -6.31
CA LEU A 427 17.92 -23.77 -5.43
C LEU A 427 19.42 -24.09 -5.58
N HIS A 428 20.13 -23.43 -6.50
CA HIS A 428 21.57 -23.63 -6.68
C HIS A 428 22.36 -23.21 -5.42
N PRO A 429 23.37 -23.98 -4.96
CA PRO A 429 24.09 -23.72 -3.70
C PRO A 429 24.68 -22.32 -3.57
N ARG A 430 25.00 -21.66 -4.70
CA ARG A 430 25.48 -20.26 -4.76
C ARG A 430 24.53 -19.25 -4.09
N PHE A 431 23.23 -19.55 -4.07
CA PHE A 431 22.18 -18.66 -3.56
C PHE A 431 21.70 -19.00 -2.14
N LYS A 432 22.13 -20.14 -1.57
CA LYS A 432 21.57 -20.75 -0.34
C LYS A 432 21.51 -19.82 0.88
N ASP A 433 22.45 -18.88 0.99
CA ASP A 433 22.59 -17.99 2.16
C ASP A 433 21.73 -16.72 2.03
N ILE A 434 21.30 -16.38 0.81
CA ILE A 434 20.62 -15.12 0.48
C ILE A 434 19.19 -15.31 -0.04
N ILE A 435 18.83 -16.47 -0.60
CA ILE A 435 17.46 -16.78 -1.04
C ILE A 435 16.92 -17.95 -0.23
N HIS A 436 15.82 -17.71 0.49
CA HIS A 436 15.22 -18.64 1.43
C HIS A 436 13.76 -18.88 1.07
N PHE A 437 13.45 -20.06 0.54
CA PHE A 437 12.07 -20.51 0.37
C PHE A 437 11.51 -21.00 1.70
N LYS A 438 10.35 -20.49 2.11
CA LYS A 438 9.69 -20.82 3.37
C LYS A 438 8.24 -21.19 3.12
N MET A 439 7.74 -22.21 3.82
CA MET A 439 6.35 -22.63 3.72
C MET A 439 5.48 -21.70 4.59
N TRP A 440 4.40 -21.16 4.04
CA TRP A 440 3.43 -20.38 4.78
C TRP A 440 2.33 -21.28 5.36
N ASN A 441 2.23 -21.32 6.69
CA ASN A 441 1.17 -22.01 7.41
C ASN A 441 0.38 -21.02 8.28
N THR A 442 -0.78 -20.58 7.80
CA THR A 442 -1.62 -19.58 8.49
C THR A 442 -1.88 -19.91 9.96
N THR A 443 -2.06 -21.18 10.33
CA THR A 443 -2.31 -21.55 11.74
C THR A 443 -1.04 -21.37 12.59
N GLU A 444 0.10 -21.89 12.15
CA GLU A 444 1.39 -21.72 12.82
C GLU A 444 1.79 -20.24 12.93
N GLN A 445 1.53 -19.46 11.88
CA GLN A 445 1.90 -18.04 11.83
C GLN A 445 1.06 -17.20 12.80
N LEU A 446 -0.24 -17.48 12.94
CA LEU A 446 -1.12 -16.77 13.87
C LEU A 446 -1.00 -17.27 15.33
N ASP A 447 -0.78 -18.56 15.55
CA ASP A 447 -0.44 -19.09 16.87
C ASP A 447 0.93 -18.63 17.36
N GLY A 448 1.83 -18.33 16.41
CA GLY A 448 3.13 -17.73 16.65
C GLY A 448 3.12 -16.23 16.92
N VAL A 449 1.96 -15.57 16.99
CA VAL A 449 1.78 -14.17 17.40
C VAL A 449 1.09 -14.14 18.77
N PRO A 450 1.79 -13.74 19.86
CA PRO A 450 1.24 -13.72 21.22
C PRO A 450 -0.05 -12.91 21.37
N GLU A 451 -0.20 -11.85 20.58
CA GLU A 451 -1.38 -10.97 20.57
C GLU A 451 -2.64 -11.62 19.99
N LEU A 452 -2.49 -12.70 19.21
CA LEU A 452 -3.55 -13.32 18.43
C LEU A 452 -3.90 -14.75 18.88
N LYS A 453 -2.89 -15.54 19.26
CA LYS A 453 -2.94 -17.01 19.42
C LYS A 453 -4.20 -17.57 20.09
N ASP A 454 -4.69 -16.91 21.15
CA ASP A 454 -5.80 -17.41 21.98
C ASP A 454 -7.18 -17.00 21.45
N GLU A 455 -7.27 -15.95 20.65
CA GLU A 455 -8.54 -15.31 20.25
C GLU A 455 -8.84 -15.37 18.74
N TRP A 456 -7.83 -15.48 17.87
CA TRP A 456 -7.98 -15.26 16.42
C TRP A 456 -8.98 -16.21 15.76
N ARG A 457 -9.10 -17.45 16.25
CA ARG A 457 -10.01 -18.49 15.75
C ARG A 457 -11.49 -18.12 15.85
N SER A 458 -11.84 -17.18 16.73
CA SER A 458 -13.21 -16.66 16.90
C SER A 458 -13.60 -15.60 15.85
N ARG A 459 -12.68 -15.22 14.96
CA ARG A 459 -12.83 -14.10 14.01
C ARG A 459 -12.87 -14.58 12.57
N ASP A 460 -13.42 -13.74 11.70
CA ASP A 460 -13.37 -13.94 10.26
C ASP A 460 -12.02 -13.50 9.71
N LEU A 461 -11.24 -14.47 9.22
CA LEU A 461 -9.89 -14.24 8.68
C LEU A 461 -9.90 -13.39 7.41
N PHE A 462 -10.87 -13.60 6.52
CA PHE A 462 -10.94 -12.95 5.22
C PHE A 462 -11.82 -11.69 5.28
N ASN A 463 -11.37 -10.71 6.04
CA ASN A 463 -12.00 -9.40 6.19
C ASN A 463 -11.12 -8.31 5.57
N SER A 464 -11.71 -7.46 4.72
CA SER A 464 -11.00 -6.38 4.03
C SER A 464 -11.87 -5.13 3.98
N ALA A 465 -11.42 -4.05 4.63
CA ALA A 465 -12.17 -2.79 4.74
C ALA A 465 -13.61 -2.98 5.29
N GLY A 466 -13.78 -3.91 6.24
CA GLY A 466 -15.06 -4.33 6.80
C GLY A 466 -15.95 -5.18 5.89
N TYR A 467 -15.47 -5.61 4.73
CA TYR A 467 -16.12 -6.61 3.88
C TYR A 467 -15.56 -8.00 4.17
N VAL A 468 -16.39 -8.84 4.80
CA VAL A 468 -16.06 -10.23 5.12
C VAL A 468 -16.44 -11.14 3.95
N ILE A 469 -15.48 -11.93 3.46
CA ILE A 469 -15.72 -12.98 2.48
C ILE A 469 -16.02 -14.29 3.24
N PRO A 470 -17.24 -14.86 3.12
CA PRO A 470 -17.59 -16.10 3.83
C PRO A 470 -16.85 -17.29 3.21
N VAL A 471 -16.06 -18.00 4.02
CA VAL A 471 -15.45 -19.28 3.64
C VAL A 471 -16.22 -20.43 4.29
N PRO A 472 -16.73 -21.42 3.53
CA PRO A 472 -17.54 -22.52 4.05
C PRO A 472 -16.85 -23.29 5.19
N HIS A 473 -17.61 -23.60 6.25
CA HIS A 473 -17.08 -24.23 7.47
C HIS A 473 -16.40 -25.60 7.20
N LYS A 474 -16.87 -26.33 6.18
CA LYS A 474 -16.29 -27.63 5.76
C LYS A 474 -14.82 -27.57 5.35
N LEU A 475 -14.31 -26.40 4.91
CA LEU A 475 -12.89 -26.22 4.63
C LEU A 475 -12.06 -25.88 5.89
N LYS A 476 -12.71 -25.40 6.96
CA LYS A 476 -12.07 -25.12 8.26
C LYS A 476 -11.91 -26.39 9.11
N GLU A 477 -12.61 -27.49 8.80
CA GLU A 477 -12.83 -28.62 9.72
C GLU A 477 -12.32 -30.00 9.27
N ASN A 478 -11.67 -30.14 8.11
CA ASN A 478 -11.14 -31.44 7.66
C ASN A 478 -9.89 -31.90 8.45
N ARG A 479 -10.11 -32.23 9.73
CA ARG A 479 -9.25 -33.10 10.54
C ARG A 479 -9.65 -34.56 10.31
N ALA A 480 -8.63 -35.40 10.06
CA ALA A 480 -8.60 -36.83 10.31
C ALA A 480 -9.74 -37.72 9.73
N GLY A 481 -9.49 -38.24 8.52
CA GLY A 481 -9.71 -39.67 8.24
C GLY A 481 -11.11 -40.15 7.83
N ALA A 482 -11.41 -40.07 6.53
CA ALA A 482 -12.16 -41.10 5.80
C ALA A 482 -11.93 -40.94 4.28
N PRO A 483 -11.78 -42.02 3.49
CA PRO A 483 -11.90 -41.97 2.05
C PRO A 483 -13.36 -42.20 1.66
N ASP A 484 -14.08 -41.17 1.21
CA ASP A 484 -15.46 -41.32 0.73
C ASP A 484 -15.56 -41.12 -0.79
N GLU A 485 -15.62 -42.24 -1.48
CA GLU A 485 -15.94 -42.35 -2.91
C GLU A 485 -17.42 -42.01 -3.16
N ASN A 486 -17.82 -40.72 -3.16
CA ASN A 486 -19.11 -40.28 -3.73
C ASN A 486 -19.21 -38.76 -3.99
N ALA A 487 -18.10 -38.12 -4.41
CA ALA A 487 -18.04 -36.67 -4.68
C ALA A 487 -18.62 -36.23 -6.05
N THR A 488 -19.39 -37.07 -6.74
CA THR A 488 -19.76 -36.90 -8.16
C THR A 488 -21.20 -36.42 -8.42
N ALA A 489 -22.04 -36.22 -7.40
CA ALA A 489 -23.48 -35.97 -7.58
C ALA A 489 -23.98 -34.51 -7.37
N TYR A 490 -23.12 -33.55 -6.97
CA TYR A 490 -23.53 -32.16 -6.67
C TYR A 490 -22.95 -31.09 -7.60
N LEU A 491 -22.40 -31.49 -8.75
CA LEU A 491 -21.55 -30.67 -9.63
C LEU A 491 -22.29 -29.85 -10.71
N SER A 492 -23.56 -29.50 -10.51
CA SER A 492 -24.41 -28.89 -11.57
C SER A 492 -25.00 -27.49 -11.29
N THR A 493 -24.68 -26.82 -10.18
CA THR A 493 -25.18 -25.44 -9.90
C THR A 493 -24.18 -24.46 -9.27
N ALA A 494 -22.93 -24.84 -9.00
CA ALA A 494 -21.92 -23.95 -8.39
C ALA A 494 -20.75 -23.68 -9.37
N THR A 495 -20.75 -22.52 -10.03
CA THR A 495 -19.76 -22.17 -11.07
C THR A 495 -19.09 -20.80 -10.88
N ARG A 496 -19.18 -20.20 -9.69
CA ARG A 496 -18.47 -18.95 -9.33
C ARG A 496 -17.89 -18.89 -7.92
N GLU A 497 -18.56 -19.45 -6.91
CA GLU A 497 -18.08 -19.39 -5.52
C GLU A 497 -16.97 -20.42 -5.25
N ASP A 498 -17.13 -21.67 -5.71
CA ASP A 498 -16.10 -22.72 -5.58
C ASP A 498 -14.80 -22.39 -6.33
N ASP A 499 -14.87 -21.69 -7.47
CA ASP A 499 -13.69 -21.26 -8.23
C ASP A 499 -12.94 -20.10 -7.56
N MET A 500 -13.57 -19.33 -6.67
CA MET A 500 -12.86 -18.31 -5.88
C MET A 500 -12.10 -18.93 -4.69
N ILE A 501 -12.69 -19.95 -4.06
CA ILE A 501 -12.14 -20.58 -2.84
C ILE A 501 -10.98 -21.52 -3.17
N ASN A 502 -11.03 -22.19 -4.33
CA ASN A 502 -9.99 -23.11 -4.78
C ASN A 502 -8.95 -22.45 -5.71
N ARG A 503 -8.98 -21.12 -5.85
CA ARG A 503 -8.02 -20.38 -6.70
C ARG A 503 -6.65 -20.28 -6.04
N ALA A 504 -5.62 -20.30 -6.88
CA ALA A 504 -4.27 -19.90 -6.49
C ALA A 504 -3.68 -19.01 -7.61
N GLY A 505 -3.63 -17.71 -7.35
CA GLY A 505 -3.15 -16.70 -8.29
C GLY A 505 -4.21 -16.22 -9.30
N SER A 506 -3.94 -15.08 -9.95
CA SER A 506 -4.88 -14.45 -10.89
C SER A 506 -4.45 -14.66 -12.35
N LYS A 507 -5.38 -15.11 -13.20
CA LYS A 507 -5.15 -15.27 -14.66
C LYS A 507 -5.65 -14.09 -15.49
N SER A 508 -6.44 -13.20 -14.88
CA SER A 508 -7.05 -12.02 -15.49
C SER A 508 -7.67 -11.13 -14.41
N LEU A 509 -8.06 -9.90 -14.76
CA LEU A 509 -8.87 -9.03 -13.89
C LEU A 509 -10.20 -9.67 -13.45
N SER A 510 -10.83 -10.48 -14.31
CA SER A 510 -12.09 -11.18 -13.99
C SER A 510 -11.89 -12.41 -13.10
N SER A 511 -10.68 -12.97 -13.05
CA SER A 511 -10.28 -14.08 -12.18
C SER A 511 -9.36 -13.65 -11.03
N TYR A 512 -9.48 -12.39 -10.59
CA TYR A 512 -8.68 -11.84 -9.50
C TYR A 512 -8.81 -12.64 -8.20
N ASP A 513 -7.68 -13.05 -7.63
CA ASP A 513 -7.59 -13.86 -6.41
C ASP A 513 -7.65 -12.98 -5.15
N ARG A 514 -8.88 -12.64 -4.75
CA ARG A 514 -9.14 -11.79 -3.57
C ARG A 514 -8.73 -12.44 -2.25
N LEU A 515 -8.76 -13.77 -2.13
CA LEU A 515 -8.45 -14.44 -0.86
C LEU A 515 -6.95 -14.39 -0.58
N SER A 516 -6.13 -14.61 -1.62
CA SER A 516 -4.67 -14.47 -1.50
C SER A 516 -4.23 -13.04 -1.21
N VAL A 517 -4.93 -12.03 -1.75
CA VAL A 517 -4.69 -10.61 -1.41
C VAL A 517 -4.96 -10.32 0.06
N ILE A 518 -6.11 -10.73 0.59
CA ILE A 518 -6.45 -10.50 2.00
C ILE A 518 -5.50 -11.26 2.93
N LEU A 519 -5.04 -12.44 2.51
CA LEU A 519 -4.00 -13.18 3.23
C LEU A 519 -2.65 -12.44 3.19
N SER A 520 -2.29 -11.81 2.06
CA SER A 520 -1.10 -10.95 1.91
C SER A 520 -1.16 -9.72 2.83
N ASP A 521 -2.34 -9.07 2.89
CA ASP A 521 -2.62 -7.92 3.77
C ASP A 521 -2.39 -8.25 5.25
N MET A 522 -2.67 -9.49 5.69
CA MET A 522 -2.34 -9.94 7.03
C MET A 522 -0.88 -10.42 7.15
N ALA A 523 -0.38 -11.17 6.16
CA ALA A 523 0.93 -11.81 6.19
C ALA A 523 2.06 -10.79 6.38
N ARG A 524 1.99 -9.63 5.70
CA ARG A 524 2.98 -8.54 5.84
C ARG A 524 3.20 -8.08 7.28
N PHE A 525 2.12 -7.93 8.07
CA PHE A 525 2.23 -7.55 9.48
C PHE A 525 2.74 -8.71 10.34
N VAL A 526 2.28 -9.93 10.08
CA VAL A 526 2.68 -11.13 10.85
C VAL A 526 4.17 -11.41 10.67
N LEU A 527 4.67 -11.30 9.45
CA LEU A 527 6.08 -11.56 9.12
C LEU A 527 7.00 -10.53 9.79
N CYS A 528 6.77 -9.23 9.57
CA CYS A 528 7.62 -8.20 10.16
C CYS A 528 7.53 -8.16 11.71
N HIS A 529 6.37 -8.43 12.31
CA HIS A 529 6.27 -8.50 13.79
C HIS A 529 6.99 -9.70 14.38
N ARG A 530 6.93 -10.88 13.74
CA ARG A 530 7.60 -12.10 14.24
C ARG A 530 9.11 -12.13 13.95
N PHE A 531 9.54 -11.59 12.82
CA PHE A 531 10.89 -11.78 12.28
C PHE A 531 11.68 -10.47 12.09
N GLY A 532 11.04 -9.30 12.20
CA GLY A 532 11.63 -8.01 11.82
C GLY A 532 11.69 -7.83 10.32
N GLY A 533 12.49 -6.88 9.85
CA GLY A 533 12.75 -6.68 8.42
C GLY A 533 11.58 -6.06 7.65
N ILE A 534 11.69 -6.08 6.32
CA ILE A 534 10.83 -5.33 5.41
C ILE A 534 10.03 -6.29 4.53
N TYR A 535 8.72 -6.11 4.48
CA TYR A 535 7.83 -6.80 3.55
C TYR A 535 7.71 -6.04 2.22
N LEU A 536 7.67 -6.80 1.11
CA LEU A 536 7.34 -6.35 -0.24
C LEU A 536 6.27 -7.26 -0.88
N ASP A 537 5.21 -6.69 -1.47
CA ASP A 537 4.27 -7.46 -2.29
C ASP A 537 4.94 -7.97 -3.59
N ALA A 538 4.42 -9.09 -4.11
CA ALA A 538 5.02 -9.85 -5.21
C ALA A 538 5.03 -9.15 -6.59
N ASP A 539 4.41 -7.98 -6.68
CA ASP A 539 4.45 -7.06 -7.82
C ASP A 539 5.38 -5.86 -7.58
N THR A 540 6.46 -6.08 -6.83
CA THR A 540 7.53 -5.09 -6.59
C THR A 540 8.88 -5.59 -7.11
N ILE A 541 9.62 -4.72 -7.81
CA ILE A 541 11.01 -4.95 -8.26
C ILE A 541 11.99 -3.98 -7.58
N PHE A 542 13.20 -4.42 -7.27
CA PHE A 542 14.23 -3.59 -6.63
C PHE A 542 14.97 -2.72 -7.66
N LEU A 543 15.22 -1.45 -7.33
CA LEU A 543 15.87 -0.47 -8.21
C LEU A 543 17.18 0.15 -7.65
N ARG A 544 17.49 -0.06 -6.36
CA ARG A 544 18.77 0.28 -5.75
C ARG A 544 19.04 -0.59 -4.52
N ASP A 545 20.25 -0.54 -3.96
CA ASP A 545 20.60 -1.18 -2.68
C ASP A 545 19.94 -0.45 -1.48
N TRP A 546 19.43 -1.21 -0.50
CA TRP A 546 18.63 -0.68 0.63
C TRP A 546 19.45 -0.46 1.91
N GLU A 547 20.78 -0.59 1.88
CA GLU A 547 21.70 -0.31 3.00
C GLU A 547 21.26 0.86 3.92
N GLU A 548 20.96 2.01 3.32
CA GLU A 548 20.57 3.24 4.00
C GLU A 548 19.19 3.17 4.68
N LEU A 549 18.25 2.38 4.13
CA LEU A 549 16.95 2.11 4.76
C LEU A 549 17.07 1.09 5.90
N TRP A 550 17.98 0.12 5.82
CA TRP A 550 18.30 -0.77 6.94
C TRP A 550 18.92 -0.03 8.13
N GLY A 551 19.54 1.13 7.87
CA GLY A 551 19.98 2.07 8.89
C GLY A 551 18.83 2.75 9.64
N TRP A 552 17.68 2.99 8.99
CA TRP A 552 16.53 3.64 9.61
C TRP A 552 15.77 2.66 10.51
N LYS A 553 15.95 2.79 11.84
CA LYS A 553 15.36 1.89 12.84
C LYS A 553 13.88 2.15 13.16
N GLY A 554 13.24 3.12 12.50
CA GLY A 554 11.81 3.40 12.67
C GLY A 554 10.93 2.56 11.77
N ALA A 555 9.71 2.26 12.20
CA ALA A 555 8.71 1.63 11.36
C ALA A 555 8.24 2.59 10.25
N PHE A 556 7.97 2.05 9.06
CA PHE A 556 7.45 2.83 7.95
C PHE A 556 6.58 2.00 7.01
N ALA A 557 5.70 2.66 6.28
CA ALA A 557 4.97 2.07 5.17
C ALA A 557 4.78 3.12 4.06
N TYR A 558 4.82 2.69 2.79
CA TYR A 558 4.60 3.65 1.71
C TYR A 558 3.14 4.08 1.59
N ARG A 559 2.96 5.28 1.03
CA ARG A 559 1.71 6.02 0.86
C ARG A 559 0.76 5.34 -0.15
N TRP A 560 -0.51 5.75 -0.14
CA TRP A 560 -1.50 5.42 -1.16
C TRP A 560 -1.67 6.61 -2.12
N SER A 561 -0.71 6.84 -3.02
CA SER A 561 -0.73 7.96 -3.98
C SER A 561 -0.95 9.30 -3.25
N ARG A 562 -1.76 10.19 -3.83
CA ARG A 562 -2.19 11.46 -3.23
C ARG A 562 -2.89 11.33 -1.87
N LEU A 563 -3.39 10.16 -1.46
CA LEU A 563 -4.14 10.02 -0.21
C LEU A 563 -3.20 9.97 1.00
N GLU A 564 -3.63 10.58 2.10
CA GLU A 564 -2.97 10.49 3.42
C GLU A 564 -3.29 9.16 4.12
N LYS A 565 -2.91 8.07 3.46
CA LYS A 565 -3.14 6.68 3.86
C LYS A 565 -1.96 5.82 3.40
N TYR A 566 -1.78 4.65 4.00
CA TYR A 566 -0.76 3.67 3.60
C TYR A 566 -1.32 2.72 2.55
N ASN A 567 -0.45 2.23 1.65
CA ASN A 567 -0.70 1.02 0.87
C ASN A 567 -0.04 -0.22 1.49
N THR A 568 1.09 -0.08 2.19
CA THR A 568 1.79 -1.19 2.90
C THR A 568 2.29 -2.36 2.02
N ALA A 569 2.15 -2.33 0.69
CA ALA A 569 2.91 -3.20 -0.23
C ALA A 569 4.43 -3.08 -0.04
N VAL A 570 4.92 -1.96 0.51
CA VAL A 570 6.19 -1.89 1.24
C VAL A 570 5.91 -1.51 2.69
N LEU A 571 6.38 -2.34 3.64
CA LEU A 571 6.16 -2.20 5.09
C LEU A 571 7.41 -2.63 5.88
N HIS A 572 7.92 -1.74 6.74
CA HIS A 572 8.91 -2.04 7.77
C HIS A 572 8.24 -2.01 9.15
N LEU A 573 8.40 -3.08 9.94
CA LEU A 573 8.07 -3.10 11.36
C LEU A 573 9.19 -3.78 12.14
N ASN A 574 9.50 -3.23 13.31
CA ASN A 574 10.44 -3.83 14.23
C ASN A 574 9.81 -5.05 14.92
N LYS A 575 10.62 -6.08 15.11
CA LYS A 575 10.23 -7.35 15.71
C LYS A 575 9.69 -7.16 17.12
N ASN A 576 8.56 -7.79 17.45
CA ASN A 576 7.90 -7.73 18.76
C ASN A 576 7.69 -6.29 19.31
N SER A 577 7.51 -5.31 18.43
CA SER A 577 7.41 -3.89 18.79
C SER A 577 6.09 -3.54 19.48
N ALA A 578 6.08 -2.44 20.26
CA ALA A 578 4.87 -1.94 20.89
C ALA A 578 3.83 -1.44 19.85
N LEU A 579 4.31 -0.88 18.74
CA LEU A 579 3.52 -0.55 17.55
C LEU A 579 2.94 -1.81 16.89
N GLY A 580 3.74 -2.87 16.72
CA GLY A 580 3.27 -4.16 16.25
C GLY A 580 2.16 -4.72 17.14
N LYS A 581 2.38 -4.73 18.46
CA LYS A 581 1.37 -5.15 19.45
C LYS A 581 0.09 -4.32 19.39
N PHE A 582 0.19 -3.00 19.25
CA PHE A 582 -0.96 -2.11 19.03
C PHE A 582 -1.74 -2.51 17.77
N LEU A 583 -1.06 -2.73 16.65
CA LEU A 583 -1.68 -3.09 15.37
C LEU A 583 -2.43 -4.41 15.50
N PHE A 584 -1.81 -5.43 16.08
CA PHE A 584 -2.43 -6.76 16.26
C PHE A 584 -3.65 -6.75 17.16
N ARG A 585 -3.57 -6.16 18.35
CA ARG A 585 -4.73 -6.09 19.26
C ARG A 585 -5.86 -5.23 18.68
N THR A 586 -5.52 -4.13 17.99
CA THR A 586 -6.51 -3.28 17.30
C THR A 586 -7.18 -4.03 16.17
N ALA A 587 -6.44 -4.69 15.28
CA ALA A 587 -6.98 -5.49 14.18
C ALA A 587 -7.85 -6.63 14.71
N LEU A 588 -7.38 -7.41 15.69
CA LEU A 588 -8.12 -8.51 16.31
C LEU A 588 -9.50 -8.07 16.82
N LYS A 589 -9.55 -7.02 17.65
CA LYS A 589 -10.83 -6.49 18.11
C LYS A 589 -11.66 -5.96 16.95
N ASN A 590 -11.06 -5.40 15.90
CA ASN A 590 -11.72 -4.93 14.68
C ASN A 590 -11.91 -6.04 13.61
N ASN A 591 -11.99 -7.31 14.03
CA ASN A 591 -12.26 -8.49 13.19
C ASN A 591 -11.15 -8.78 12.14
N LEU A 592 -9.88 -8.73 12.54
CA LEU A 592 -8.70 -9.06 11.72
C LEU A 592 -8.60 -8.28 10.40
N ASP A 593 -9.12 -7.04 10.35
CA ASP A 593 -9.06 -6.19 9.16
C ASP A 593 -7.69 -5.49 9.04
N PHE A 594 -6.73 -6.18 8.42
CA PHE A 594 -5.39 -5.65 8.13
C PHE A 594 -5.31 -4.82 6.83
N HIS A 595 -6.44 -4.56 6.18
CA HIS A 595 -6.46 -3.81 4.92
C HIS A 595 -5.79 -2.42 5.09
N PRO A 596 -4.94 -1.95 4.14
CA PRO A 596 -4.09 -0.78 4.35
C PRO A 596 -4.84 0.51 4.71
N MET A 597 -6.00 0.72 4.09
CA MET A 597 -6.89 1.86 4.39
C MET A 597 -7.46 1.81 5.83
N THR A 598 -7.64 0.61 6.38
CA THR A 598 -8.13 0.38 7.73
C THR A 598 -7.01 0.58 8.74
N VAL A 599 -5.79 0.09 8.46
CA VAL A 599 -4.59 0.36 9.27
C VAL A 599 -4.28 1.85 9.36
N SER A 600 -4.44 2.59 8.25
CA SER A 600 -4.34 4.05 8.23
C SER A 600 -5.32 4.73 9.20
N LYS A 601 -6.49 4.14 9.39
CA LYS A 601 -7.48 4.64 10.35
C LYS A 601 -7.07 4.31 11.79
N TYR A 602 -6.56 3.11 12.04
CA TYR A 602 -6.08 2.70 13.36
C TYR A 602 -5.00 3.64 13.88
N THR A 603 -3.94 3.90 13.10
CA THR A 603 -2.84 4.77 13.53
C THR A 603 -3.30 6.23 13.69
N LYS A 604 -4.19 6.72 12.82
CA LYS A 604 -4.72 8.09 12.87
C LYS A 604 -5.59 8.34 14.10
N GLU A 605 -6.53 7.46 14.41
CA GLU A 605 -7.40 7.60 15.59
C GLU A 605 -6.64 7.37 16.92
N ALA A 606 -5.49 6.69 16.87
CA ALA A 606 -4.61 6.44 18.01
C ALA A 606 -3.43 7.44 18.13
N TYR A 607 -3.30 8.41 17.22
CA TYR A 607 -2.18 9.35 17.17
C TYR A 607 -0.80 8.66 17.06
N LEU A 608 -0.72 7.56 16.31
CA LEU A 608 0.50 6.79 16.05
C LEU A 608 1.01 6.91 14.60
N GLU A 609 0.43 7.79 13.76
CA GLU A 609 0.90 8.03 12.37
C GLU A 609 2.38 8.43 12.30
N GLY A 610 2.94 9.05 13.34
CA GLY A 610 4.38 9.35 13.42
C GLY A 610 5.27 8.12 13.65
N LEU A 611 4.77 7.11 14.39
CA LEU A 611 5.53 5.89 14.67
C LEU A 611 5.56 4.93 13.47
N LEU A 612 4.48 4.88 12.69
CA LEU A 612 4.46 4.22 11.38
C LEU A 612 4.60 5.28 10.28
N MET A 613 5.83 5.72 10.02
CA MET A 613 6.08 6.83 9.10
C MET A 613 5.53 6.53 7.70
N ARG A 614 4.74 7.45 7.13
CA ARG A 614 4.17 7.32 5.79
C ARG A 614 5.12 7.87 4.75
N LEU A 615 5.85 7.00 4.06
CA LEU A 615 6.83 7.40 3.04
C LEU A 615 6.19 7.64 1.68
N PRO A 616 6.70 8.60 0.88
CA PRO A 616 6.07 9.03 -0.36
C PRO A 616 6.33 8.04 -1.49
N ASP A 617 5.40 8.00 -2.44
CA ASP A 617 5.39 7.04 -3.55
C ASP A 617 6.70 7.10 -4.38
N ALA A 618 7.38 8.25 -4.47
CA ALA A 618 8.68 8.37 -5.16
C ALA A 618 9.75 7.34 -4.76
N LEU A 619 9.73 6.82 -3.53
CA LEU A 619 10.73 5.83 -3.09
C LEU A 619 10.44 4.42 -3.63
N PHE A 620 9.17 4.07 -3.90
CA PHE A 620 8.74 2.68 -4.11
C PHE A 620 7.79 2.45 -5.29
N ASP A 621 7.16 3.51 -5.79
CA ASP A 621 6.19 3.55 -6.88
C ASP A 621 6.13 4.97 -7.47
N SER A 622 7.13 5.30 -8.29
CA SER A 622 7.21 6.63 -8.91
C SER A 622 6.14 6.90 -9.98
N ALA A 623 5.39 5.90 -10.44
CA ALA A 623 4.38 6.12 -11.49
C ALA A 623 3.03 6.61 -10.94
N TRP A 624 2.65 6.17 -9.73
CA TRP A 624 1.26 6.21 -9.26
C TRP A 624 0.55 7.57 -9.39
N LEU A 625 1.19 8.65 -8.97
CA LEU A 625 0.56 9.98 -9.05
C LEU A 625 0.21 10.37 -10.50
N ILE A 626 1.04 9.99 -11.47
CA ILE A 626 0.77 10.26 -12.89
C ILE A 626 -0.40 9.42 -13.41
N THR A 627 -0.48 8.15 -13.00
CA THR A 627 -1.56 7.24 -13.43
C THR A 627 -2.94 7.59 -12.84
N GLU A 628 -2.98 8.45 -11.81
CA GLU A 628 -4.20 9.07 -11.27
C GLU A 628 -4.44 10.52 -11.77
N ASP A 629 -3.87 10.92 -12.90
CA ASP A 629 -3.98 12.28 -13.49
C ASP A 629 -3.41 13.44 -12.64
N HIS A 630 -2.45 13.16 -11.75
CA HIS A 630 -1.75 14.18 -10.96
C HIS A 630 -0.32 14.43 -11.49
N GLN A 631 0.24 15.61 -11.22
CA GLN A 631 1.64 15.98 -11.53
C GLN A 631 2.12 15.86 -13.00
N HIS A 632 1.23 15.69 -13.99
CA HIS A 632 1.55 15.60 -15.44
C HIS A 632 2.43 16.75 -15.99
N MET A 633 2.45 17.91 -15.32
CA MET A 633 3.30 19.06 -15.67
C MET A 633 4.81 18.88 -15.38
N ARG A 634 5.19 17.94 -14.50
CA ARG A 634 6.59 17.59 -14.17
C ARG A 634 6.69 16.08 -13.93
N PRO A 635 6.50 15.24 -14.96
CA PRO A 635 6.49 13.79 -14.76
C PRO A 635 7.91 13.27 -14.41
N PRO A 636 7.98 12.18 -13.63
CA PRO A 636 9.20 11.38 -13.50
C PRO A 636 9.51 10.64 -14.82
N GLN A 637 10.69 10.02 -14.87
CA GLN A 637 11.15 9.23 -16.02
C GLN A 637 11.22 7.74 -15.63
N PRO A 638 10.59 6.80 -16.36
CA PRO A 638 9.70 7.03 -17.51
C PRO A 638 8.38 7.71 -17.16
N PHE A 639 7.78 8.37 -18.15
CA PHE A 639 6.45 8.95 -18.05
C PHE A 639 5.39 7.88 -18.34
N PHE A 640 4.69 7.41 -17.30
CA PHE A 640 3.60 6.44 -17.42
C PHE A 640 2.26 7.08 -17.12
N THR A 641 1.36 7.16 -18.11
CA THR A 641 -0.05 7.57 -17.90
C THR A 641 -0.95 6.41 -17.49
N SER A 642 -0.48 5.16 -17.61
CA SER A 642 -1.09 3.99 -16.95
C SER A 642 -0.01 2.99 -16.53
N PHE A 643 -0.25 2.22 -15.47
CA PHE A 643 0.67 1.16 -15.03
C PHE A 643 0.91 0.08 -16.09
N GLU A 644 -0.06 -0.10 -16.98
CA GLU A 644 0.03 -1.01 -18.12
C GLU A 644 1.23 -0.70 -19.03
N GLN A 645 1.65 0.57 -19.13
CA GLN A 645 2.75 1.01 -19.98
C GLN A 645 4.13 0.48 -19.57
N PHE A 646 4.24 -0.07 -18.36
CA PHE A 646 5.40 -0.86 -17.96
C PHE A 646 5.54 -2.15 -18.78
N PHE A 647 4.42 -2.81 -19.10
CA PHE A 647 4.36 -4.03 -19.89
C PHE A 647 4.10 -3.78 -21.39
N ASP A 648 3.41 -2.69 -21.73
CA ASP A 648 3.07 -2.29 -23.10
C ASP A 648 3.42 -0.81 -23.32
N THR A 649 4.70 -0.55 -23.59
CA THR A 649 5.23 0.81 -23.76
C THR A 649 4.64 1.47 -25.03
N PRO A 650 4.12 2.70 -24.96
CA PRO A 650 3.52 3.38 -26.11
C PRO A 650 4.49 3.52 -27.29
N SER A 651 3.99 3.41 -28.52
CA SER A 651 4.80 3.52 -29.75
C SER A 651 5.44 4.90 -29.99
N THR A 652 5.05 5.92 -29.22
CA THR A 652 5.69 7.25 -29.18
C THR A 652 6.99 7.23 -28.37
N ASP A 653 7.13 6.28 -27.45
CA ASP A 653 8.16 6.22 -26.42
C ASP A 653 8.90 4.86 -26.42
N SER A 654 8.58 3.98 -27.39
CA SER A 654 9.02 2.59 -27.46
C SER A 654 10.53 2.40 -27.65
N ALA A 655 11.23 3.41 -28.17
CA ALA A 655 12.70 3.41 -28.21
C ALA A 655 13.36 3.67 -26.83
N ALA A 656 12.64 4.28 -25.87
CA ALA A 656 13.22 4.70 -24.60
C ALA A 656 13.69 3.55 -23.68
N PRO A 657 12.98 2.42 -23.53
CA PRO A 657 13.44 1.28 -22.73
C PRO A 657 14.84 0.79 -23.14
N GLN A 658 15.06 0.53 -24.44
CA GLN A 658 16.35 0.04 -24.95
C GLN A 658 17.42 1.13 -24.90
N ALA A 659 17.09 2.37 -25.26
CA ALA A 659 18.05 3.47 -25.32
C ALA A 659 18.55 3.95 -23.94
N LEU A 660 17.71 3.86 -22.91
CA LEU A 660 18.03 4.31 -21.55
C LEU A 660 18.38 3.15 -20.60
N GLY A 661 17.78 1.98 -20.79
CA GLY A 661 17.94 0.81 -19.94
C GLY A 661 17.58 1.07 -18.47
N PHE A 662 18.06 0.19 -17.58
CA PHE A 662 17.86 0.28 -16.13
C PHE A 662 18.24 1.66 -15.55
N GLU A 663 19.28 2.30 -16.07
CA GLU A 663 19.75 3.63 -15.62
C GLU A 663 18.71 4.75 -15.84
N GLY A 664 17.79 4.57 -16.80
CA GLY A 664 16.68 5.50 -17.06
C GLY A 664 15.37 5.19 -16.34
N PHE A 665 15.29 4.10 -15.57
CA PHE A 665 14.05 3.64 -14.96
C PHE A 665 13.90 4.13 -13.51
N PHE A 666 13.14 5.21 -13.31
CA PHE A 666 12.85 5.84 -12.00
C PHE A 666 14.10 6.06 -11.12
N ARG A 667 15.21 6.46 -11.75
CA ARG A 667 16.53 6.53 -11.12
C ARG A 667 16.50 7.41 -9.86
N GLY A 668 16.77 6.77 -8.72
CA GLY A 668 16.65 7.38 -7.38
C GLY A 668 15.70 6.59 -6.48
N ALA A 669 14.69 5.93 -7.04
CA ALA A 669 13.79 5.04 -6.29
C ALA A 669 14.53 3.80 -5.74
N TYR A 670 14.00 3.25 -4.64
CA TYR A 670 14.45 1.99 -4.04
C TYR A 670 13.79 0.77 -4.69
N SER A 671 12.54 0.92 -5.14
CA SER A 671 11.79 -0.10 -5.87
C SER A 671 10.76 0.50 -6.83
N TYR A 672 10.10 -0.35 -7.60
CA TYR A 672 8.90 -0.02 -8.37
C TYR A 672 7.82 -1.09 -8.15
N HIS A 673 6.64 -0.67 -7.69
CA HIS A 673 5.44 -1.48 -7.53
C HIS A 673 4.52 -1.30 -8.76
N PHE A 674 4.17 -2.39 -9.43
CA PHE A 674 3.52 -2.36 -10.75
C PHE A 674 2.01 -2.70 -10.75
N HIS A 675 1.35 -2.75 -9.58
CA HIS A 675 -0.11 -2.82 -9.42
C HIS A 675 -0.84 -3.99 -10.08
N ASN A 676 -0.61 -5.20 -9.57
CA ASN A 676 -1.45 -6.38 -9.74
C ASN A 676 -1.58 -6.93 -11.18
N PHE A 677 -0.73 -6.53 -12.13
CA PHE A 677 -0.67 -7.10 -13.50
C PHE A 677 -0.07 -8.52 -13.53
N TRP A 678 -0.45 -9.39 -12.60
CA TRP A 678 0.14 -10.71 -12.40
C TRP A 678 0.00 -11.66 -13.60
N TRP A 679 -0.97 -11.41 -14.49
CA TRP A 679 -1.22 -12.20 -15.70
C TRP A 679 -0.42 -11.74 -16.93
N LYS A 680 0.20 -10.55 -16.92
CA LYS A 680 1.03 -10.09 -18.04
C LYS A 680 2.45 -10.64 -17.88
N PRO A 681 3.01 -11.37 -18.86
CA PRO A 681 4.41 -11.81 -18.79
C PRO A 681 5.35 -10.61 -18.87
N PHE A 682 6.47 -10.66 -18.15
CA PHE A 682 7.50 -9.60 -18.25
C PHE A 682 8.14 -9.52 -19.65
N ASP A 683 8.30 -10.66 -20.32
CA ASP A 683 8.71 -10.76 -21.72
C ASP A 683 7.74 -11.70 -22.44
N PRO A 684 6.83 -11.17 -23.27
CA PRO A 684 5.85 -11.98 -23.99
C PRO A 684 6.48 -12.93 -25.02
N ALA A 685 7.59 -12.54 -25.65
CA ALA A 685 8.28 -13.35 -26.65
C ALA A 685 9.09 -14.47 -25.99
N ARG A 686 9.75 -14.17 -24.86
CA ARG A 686 10.61 -15.09 -24.09
C ARG A 686 10.04 -15.32 -22.69
N ASN A 687 8.83 -15.86 -22.62
CA ASN A 687 8.11 -16.16 -21.38
C ASN A 687 8.61 -17.46 -20.71
N TRP A 688 9.93 -17.51 -20.47
CA TRP A 688 10.66 -18.57 -19.76
C TRP A 688 11.89 -17.96 -19.07
N PRO A 689 12.50 -18.67 -18.10
CA PRO A 689 13.75 -18.23 -17.50
C PRO A 689 14.91 -18.46 -18.47
N ASP A 690 15.69 -17.41 -18.75
CA ASP A 690 16.89 -17.46 -19.60
C ASP A 690 18.11 -17.06 -18.74
N LEU A 691 18.69 -18.06 -18.07
CA LEU A 691 19.86 -17.89 -17.19
C LEU A 691 21.11 -18.59 -17.74
N GLY A 692 21.14 -18.84 -19.06
CA GLY A 692 22.31 -19.36 -19.77
C GLY A 692 22.63 -20.84 -19.50
N PRO A 693 23.78 -21.34 -19.99
CA PRO A 693 24.06 -22.78 -20.10
C PRO A 693 23.93 -23.57 -18.80
N ARG A 694 24.22 -22.96 -17.65
CA ARG A 694 24.12 -23.59 -16.31
C ARG A 694 22.70 -24.01 -15.94
N PHE A 695 21.68 -23.36 -16.52
CA PHE A 695 20.26 -23.60 -16.21
C PHE A 695 19.42 -24.00 -17.43
N ALA A 696 20.07 -24.27 -18.57
CA ALA A 696 19.44 -24.57 -19.86
C ALA A 696 18.52 -25.82 -19.88
N GLU A 697 18.56 -26.69 -18.87
CA GLU A 697 17.57 -27.77 -18.73
C GLU A 697 16.17 -27.24 -18.37
N GLY A 698 16.08 -26.32 -17.41
CA GLY A 698 14.82 -25.69 -17.01
C GLY A 698 14.22 -24.87 -18.16
N GLU A 699 15.07 -24.12 -18.85
CA GLU A 699 14.69 -23.37 -20.05
C GLU A 699 14.10 -24.29 -21.15
N ARG A 700 14.82 -25.36 -21.53
CA ARG A 700 14.34 -26.33 -22.52
C ARG A 700 13.04 -27.02 -22.09
N ALA A 701 12.83 -27.24 -20.79
CA ALA A 701 11.56 -27.74 -20.28
C ALA A 701 10.42 -26.72 -20.45
N ALA A 702 10.66 -25.45 -20.12
CA ALA A 702 9.68 -24.36 -20.30
C ALA A 702 9.32 -24.14 -21.78
N ARG A 703 10.33 -24.03 -22.66
CA ARG A 703 10.14 -23.90 -24.12
C ARG A 703 9.32 -25.06 -24.70
N ARG A 704 9.55 -26.30 -24.25
CA ARG A 704 8.75 -27.48 -24.67
C ARG A 704 7.32 -27.47 -24.14
N ALA A 705 7.06 -26.89 -22.96
CA ALA A 705 5.72 -26.79 -22.39
C ALA A 705 4.84 -25.78 -23.16
N LEU A 706 5.40 -24.62 -23.53
CA LEU A 706 4.68 -23.58 -24.29
C LEU A 706 4.25 -24.05 -25.69
N ARG A 707 4.98 -24.98 -26.30
CA ARG A 707 4.67 -25.58 -27.63
C ARG A 707 3.51 -26.60 -27.62
N ARG A 708 2.85 -26.84 -26.48
CA ARG A 708 1.75 -27.82 -26.32
C ARG A 708 0.44 -27.14 -25.88
N PRO A 709 -0.03 -26.13 -26.63
CA PRO A 709 -1.29 -26.29 -27.38
C PRO A 709 -1.29 -25.59 -28.77
N GLU A 710 -2.14 -25.88 -29.76
CA GLU A 710 -3.21 -26.89 -29.93
C GLU A 710 -2.97 -27.76 -31.20
N THR A 711 -4.04 -28.29 -31.81
CA THR A 711 -4.07 -29.14 -33.01
C THR A 711 -3.68 -28.43 -34.32
N SER A 712 -2.56 -28.84 -34.94
CA SER A 712 -2.44 -28.81 -36.41
C SER A 712 -1.69 -30.05 -36.92
N PRO A 713 -2.30 -30.94 -37.74
CA PRO A 713 -1.68 -32.22 -38.14
C PRO A 713 -0.47 -32.11 -39.10
N LYS A 714 0.04 -30.91 -39.37
CA LYS A 714 1.08 -30.66 -40.38
C LYS A 714 2.45 -30.27 -39.82
N ALA A 715 2.60 -30.13 -38.50
CA ALA A 715 3.88 -29.81 -37.86
C ALA A 715 4.78 -31.04 -37.59
N HIS A 716 4.31 -32.25 -37.91
CA HIS A 716 5.10 -33.48 -37.78
C HIS A 716 5.95 -33.75 -39.03
N LEU A 717 7.06 -33.03 -39.20
CA LEU A 717 8.25 -33.44 -39.96
C LEU A 717 9.39 -32.42 -39.75
N HIS A 718 10.60 -32.91 -39.48
CA HIS A 718 11.88 -32.17 -39.43
C HIS A 718 12.03 -30.98 -38.46
N HIS A 719 12.03 -31.22 -37.14
CA HIS A 719 12.75 -30.33 -36.21
C HIS A 719 13.52 -31.13 -35.15
N SER A 720 14.85 -30.98 -35.15
CA SER A 720 15.78 -31.56 -34.17
C SER A 720 15.61 -30.87 -32.80
N GLU A 721 15.88 -31.58 -31.69
CA GLU A 721 15.88 -30.99 -30.34
C GLU A 721 17.11 -30.09 -30.06
N GLY A 722 18.02 -29.91 -31.02
CA GLY A 722 19.28 -29.16 -30.85
C GLY A 722 19.23 -27.66 -31.20
N ASP A 723 18.70 -27.31 -32.38
CA ASP A 723 19.00 -26.02 -33.03
C ASP A 723 17.74 -25.17 -33.26
N TYR A 724 17.31 -24.47 -32.21
CA TYR A 724 16.52 -23.25 -32.35
C TYR A 724 17.33 -22.10 -31.74
N GLU A 725 18.15 -21.46 -32.57
CA GLU A 725 18.67 -20.12 -32.25
C GLU A 725 17.50 -19.13 -32.27
N ASP A 726 17.36 -18.29 -31.23
CA ASP A 726 16.33 -17.26 -31.20
C ASP A 726 16.64 -16.20 -32.26
N SER A 727 15.69 -15.94 -33.18
CA SER A 727 15.84 -14.92 -34.21
C SER A 727 15.55 -13.52 -33.66
N VAL A 728 16.16 -12.49 -34.24
CA VAL A 728 15.82 -11.09 -33.90
C VAL A 728 14.39 -10.77 -34.38
N GLU A 729 13.95 -11.46 -35.42
CA GLU A 729 12.62 -11.44 -36.03
C GLU A 729 11.51 -12.01 -35.11
N ASP A 730 11.86 -12.80 -34.09
CA ASP A 730 10.92 -13.32 -33.09
C ASP A 730 10.60 -12.27 -32.00
N ASP A 731 11.44 -11.26 -31.83
CA ASP A 731 11.29 -10.19 -30.85
C ASP A 731 10.52 -8.97 -31.42
N ARG A 732 9.84 -8.22 -30.55
CA ARG A 732 9.35 -6.87 -30.93
C ARG A 732 10.58 -5.99 -31.20
N ARG A 733 10.59 -5.27 -32.34
CA ARG A 733 11.69 -4.36 -32.72
C ARG A 733 12.08 -3.41 -31.58
N ASP A 734 11.07 -2.76 -31.02
CA ASP A 734 11.17 -1.95 -29.82
C ASP A 734 10.63 -2.78 -28.64
N LEU A 735 11.42 -2.95 -27.59
CA LEU A 735 11.06 -3.77 -26.42
C LEU A 735 10.47 -2.92 -25.30
N ASP A 736 9.45 -3.46 -24.62
CA ASP A 736 8.79 -2.82 -23.48
C ASP A 736 9.71 -2.74 -22.24
N TRP A 737 9.43 -1.79 -21.32
CA TRP A 737 10.21 -1.61 -20.08
C TRP A 737 10.35 -2.90 -19.27
N ALA A 738 9.26 -3.65 -19.06
CA ALA A 738 9.27 -4.93 -18.37
C ALA A 738 10.22 -5.95 -19.04
N THR A 739 10.26 -5.98 -20.37
CA THR A 739 11.09 -6.91 -21.15
C THR A 739 12.57 -6.53 -21.05
N VAL A 740 12.89 -5.23 -21.19
CA VAL A 740 14.26 -4.73 -21.04
C VAL A 740 14.79 -5.01 -19.63
N LEU A 741 14.00 -4.74 -18.58
CA LEU A 741 14.43 -5.02 -17.21
C LEU A 741 14.65 -6.52 -16.95
N LYS A 742 13.76 -7.41 -17.43
CA LYS A 742 13.96 -8.87 -17.34
C LYS A 742 15.31 -9.29 -17.95
N ARG A 743 15.54 -8.93 -19.22
CA ARG A 743 16.77 -9.31 -19.94
C ARG A 743 18.04 -8.72 -19.30
N ILE A 744 17.95 -7.52 -18.71
CA ILE A 744 19.06 -6.92 -17.94
C ILE A 744 19.37 -7.73 -16.67
N PHE A 745 18.36 -8.14 -15.89
CA PHE A 745 18.63 -8.90 -14.66
C PHE A 745 19.09 -10.34 -14.95
N GLU A 746 18.54 -10.95 -16.00
CA GLU A 746 18.96 -12.28 -16.48
C GLU A 746 20.43 -12.28 -16.94
N SER A 747 20.85 -11.31 -17.75
CA SER A 747 22.24 -11.19 -18.23
C SER A 747 23.28 -11.02 -17.12
N TYR A 748 22.92 -10.45 -15.96
CA TYR A 748 23.80 -10.45 -14.78
C TYR A 748 24.03 -11.86 -14.23
N VAL A 749 22.97 -12.69 -14.14
CA VAL A 749 23.08 -14.08 -13.66
C VAL A 749 23.81 -14.97 -14.68
N ARG A 750 23.70 -14.65 -15.97
CA ARG A 750 24.53 -15.28 -17.02
C ARG A 750 26.01 -14.90 -16.94
N GLY A 751 26.35 -13.80 -16.24
CA GLY A 751 27.71 -13.27 -16.16
C GLY A 751 28.13 -12.47 -17.40
N GLU A 752 27.17 -12.02 -18.21
CA GLU A 752 27.41 -11.20 -19.41
C GLU A 752 27.66 -9.72 -19.07
N ARG A 753 27.18 -9.28 -17.91
CA ARG A 753 27.29 -7.90 -17.42
C ARG A 753 27.45 -7.86 -15.91
N PRO A 754 27.95 -6.75 -15.34
CA PRO A 754 27.90 -6.54 -13.91
C PRO A 754 26.49 -6.13 -13.45
N ASN A 755 26.31 -6.18 -12.13
CA ASN A 755 25.16 -5.62 -11.44
C ASN A 755 25.13 -4.08 -11.50
N MET A 756 24.13 -3.46 -10.87
CA MET A 756 23.98 -1.99 -10.84
C MET A 756 25.24 -1.24 -10.39
N TYR A 757 26.07 -1.83 -9.54
CA TYR A 757 27.24 -1.22 -8.89
C TYR A 757 28.58 -1.64 -9.53
N GLY A 758 28.55 -2.25 -10.72
CA GLY A 758 29.76 -2.62 -11.46
C GLY A 758 30.39 -3.95 -11.06
N GLU A 759 29.71 -4.76 -10.25
CA GLU A 759 30.24 -6.03 -9.76
C GLU A 759 29.79 -7.22 -10.63
N MET A 760 30.73 -8.02 -11.11
CA MET A 760 30.45 -9.25 -11.89
C MET A 760 30.09 -10.42 -10.96
N LEU A 761 29.03 -11.16 -11.28
CA LEU A 761 28.73 -12.45 -10.62
C LEU A 761 29.89 -13.43 -10.84
N ARG A 762 30.36 -14.06 -9.75
CA ARG A 762 31.26 -15.21 -9.81
C ARG A 762 30.48 -16.47 -9.45
N TRP A 763 30.69 -17.53 -10.24
CA TRP A 763 29.99 -18.80 -10.14
C TRP A 763 30.74 -19.81 -9.27
#